data_AF-A0A9E5DWZ4-F1
#
_entry.id   AF-A0A9E5DWZ4-F1
#
_cell.length_a   1.000
_cell.length_b   1.000
_cell.length_c   1.000
_cell.angle_alpha   90.00
_cell.angle_beta   90.00
_cell.angle_gamma   90.00
#
_symmetry.space_group_name_H-M   'P 1'
#
loop_
_entity.id
_entity.type
_entity.pdbx_description
1 polymer ?
#
loop_
_entity_poly.entity_id
_entity_poly.type
_entity_poly.pdbx_seq_one_letter_code
_entity_poly.pdbx_strand_id
1 'polypeptide(L)'
;MENGHTPFEFSPNVVYPRAPLHRRVCRVALNCIIILASFVVAVGVLCAARVAGSGSMIARLICKPSITVCIVTRIVLATTAIFAIACESVDQKVAGTPTKTITVAAQCKDGPDCGAPGNSCYVAVCTSGQCAAKLAVDGTPCDDGDICNGADKCAAGTCVAGETALVCDDKDTCTVDSCSSKVGCVFNEFGSKCEDNEPCTDDTCVKNACKNVKNDTNGCDDGDDCTVGDKCTAGKCKAGTGKVCDDNNLCTTDSCDGELGCIGKNNTALCTDNNACTKGDECLDGECRVGKSAVACDDGNACTDDSCDKVKGCVNGAQAGGKPCSDGDACTDTDTCKSGKCVAGSPLACNDSDLCTDDACNKTKGCTHSANTVKCEDGDVCSEGDACATGKCVAGKAKNCDDANVCSVDSCDPKMGCQLAASASPCDDLNPCSVGDGCKDKACVAGGGKPDCDDKNPCTDDACDPKSGCTHTNNTAGCDDKDAKTSGDVCALGLCAGKLASDPTPTCAAYCQAVNLACGTTGTNAQYATIGECTSWCEDLAMFAPGKAADKAGNTIGCRTYHATVAKVDPVAAAAHCPHAGKTGGNVCGTWCENYCAVALMNCNAALSYKNMGDCMSTCNKAPVNSTVADSSGYSVQCMIVQGGLSFNDPTLCMSLSVTDGGVGKCKAPPQPKTEKVGTSNFAFVPANLQIGVGDSVEFKLEGFHNALEVDQATWNADGVSAKTGGFLVEFGGAAKVVKFSAAGTYYYVCEPHVASSKMKGKVTVK
;
A
#
# COMPACT_ATOMS: atom_id res chain seq x y z
N MET A 1 9.12 25.69 18.36
CA MET A 1 8.53 25.86 19.70
C MET A 1 7.80 24.57 20.05
N GLU A 2 7.73 24.20 21.33
CA GLU A 2 7.29 22.88 21.78
C GLU A 2 5.80 22.83 22.20
N ASN A 3 5.39 21.65 22.68
CA ASN A 3 4.11 21.27 23.29
C ASN A 3 2.99 20.83 22.30
N GLY A 4 2.25 19.73 22.55
CA GLY A 4 2.44 18.72 23.60
C GLY A 4 1.19 17.86 23.90
N HIS A 5 1.36 16.96 24.88
CA HIS A 5 0.34 16.16 25.60
C HIS A 5 -0.26 14.88 24.98
N THR A 6 -0.38 13.89 25.88
CA THR A 6 -1.09 12.61 25.79
C THR A 6 -2.31 12.60 26.74
N PRO A 7 -3.15 11.56 26.73
CA PRO A 7 -3.97 11.18 27.87
C PRO A 7 -3.52 9.85 28.53
N PHE A 8 -4.00 9.62 29.77
CA PHE A 8 -3.60 8.52 30.67
C PHE A 8 -4.71 7.48 30.85
N GLU A 9 -4.35 6.26 31.28
CA GLU A 9 -5.28 5.28 31.87
C GLU A 9 -5.59 5.61 33.35
N PHE A 10 -6.76 5.20 33.86
CA PHE A 10 -6.94 4.75 35.25
C PHE A 10 -8.21 3.89 35.41
N SER A 11 -8.18 2.93 36.34
CA SER A 11 -9.32 2.13 36.84
C SER A 11 -9.26 2.11 38.37
N PRO A 12 -10.39 1.98 39.14
CA PRO A 12 -10.74 0.64 39.66
C PRO A 12 -12.23 0.36 40.08
N ASN A 13 -12.75 -0.81 39.67
CA ASN A 13 -13.34 -1.89 40.50
C ASN A 13 -14.58 -1.75 41.46
N VAL A 14 -15.41 -2.84 41.47
CA VAL A 14 -16.19 -3.47 42.59
C VAL A 14 -17.75 -3.32 42.76
N VAL A 15 -18.46 -4.37 42.28
CA VAL A 15 -19.53 -5.24 42.88
C VAL A 15 -20.80 -4.68 43.58
N TYR A 16 -22.01 -5.20 43.20
CA TYR A 16 -23.04 -5.88 44.05
C TYR A 16 -24.24 -6.45 43.18
N PRO A 17 -25.25 -7.24 43.64
CA PRO A 17 -25.34 -8.69 43.35
C PRO A 17 -26.59 -9.22 42.58
N ARG A 18 -26.67 -10.57 42.43
CA ARG A 18 -27.80 -11.38 41.88
C ARG A 18 -28.82 -11.83 42.95
N ALA A 19 -30.04 -12.25 42.55
CA ALA A 19 -30.76 -13.49 42.99
C ALA A 19 -32.20 -13.63 42.35
N PRO A 20 -32.91 -14.78 42.44
CA PRO A 20 -34.01 -15.16 41.52
C PRO A 20 -35.38 -15.49 42.19
N LEU A 21 -36.38 -16.01 41.45
CA LEU A 21 -37.58 -16.70 42.01
C LEU A 21 -38.28 -17.71 41.05
N HIS A 22 -39.38 -18.35 41.50
CA HIS A 22 -39.85 -19.70 41.12
C HIS A 22 -41.18 -19.85 40.31
N ARG A 23 -41.26 -20.98 39.56
CA ARG A 23 -42.40 -21.93 39.34
C ARG A 23 -43.87 -21.46 39.23
N ARG A 24 -44.54 -21.92 38.15
CA ARG A 24 -45.82 -22.71 38.06
C ARG A 24 -45.99 -23.12 36.56
N VAL A 25 -46.52 -24.27 36.09
CA VAL A 25 -47.37 -25.38 36.58
C VAL A 25 -48.89 -25.21 36.36
N CYS A 26 -49.36 -25.87 35.28
CA CYS A 26 -50.69 -26.47 35.01
C CYS A 26 -51.97 -25.65 34.75
N ARG A 27 -52.67 -26.09 33.66
CA ARG A 27 -54.14 -26.17 33.46
C ARG A 27 -54.96 -24.87 33.27
N VAL A 28 -56.06 -24.83 32.48
CA VAL A 28 -56.53 -25.64 31.31
C VAL A 28 -57.75 -24.94 30.65
N ALA A 29 -58.17 -25.42 29.46
CA ALA A 29 -59.50 -25.27 28.83
C ALA A 29 -59.96 -23.98 28.10
N LEU A 30 -60.47 -24.24 26.87
CA LEU A 30 -61.70 -23.74 26.22
C LEU A 30 -61.77 -22.39 25.46
N ASN A 31 -61.49 -22.51 24.16
CA ASN A 31 -62.48 -22.47 23.05
C ASN A 31 -63.27 -21.18 22.67
N CYS A 32 -63.12 -20.86 21.37
CA CYS A 32 -64.18 -20.77 20.34
C CYS A 32 -64.72 -19.41 19.80
N ILE A 33 -65.11 -19.48 18.51
CA ILE A 33 -66.05 -18.66 17.73
C ILE A 33 -65.56 -17.28 17.21
N ILE A 34 -64.92 -17.33 16.03
CA ILE A 34 -65.32 -16.70 14.76
C ILE A 34 -66.41 -15.60 14.83
N ILE A 35 -66.16 -14.41 14.25
CA ILE A 35 -67.04 -13.71 13.27
C ILE A 35 -66.37 -12.46 12.67
N LEU A 36 -66.72 -12.12 11.43
CA LEU A 36 -66.20 -10.97 10.66
C LEU A 36 -67.12 -9.75 10.73
N ALA A 37 -66.52 -8.56 10.90
CA ALA A 37 -67.04 -7.27 10.42
C ALA A 37 -65.82 -6.36 10.12
N SER A 38 -65.58 -5.91 8.89
CA SER A 38 -66.35 -4.95 8.09
C SER A 38 -66.37 -3.54 8.68
N PHE A 39 -65.57 -2.62 8.14
CA PHE A 39 -66.05 -1.39 7.48
C PHE A 39 -64.94 -0.71 6.66
N VAL A 40 -65.35 0.15 5.71
CA VAL A 40 -64.49 0.87 4.75
C VAL A 40 -64.84 2.36 4.83
N VAL A 41 -63.87 3.27 4.60
CA VAL A 41 -63.97 4.48 3.73
C VAL A 41 -62.82 5.49 3.94
N ALA A 42 -62.24 5.92 2.81
CA ALA A 42 -61.48 7.15 2.51
C ALA A 42 -60.33 7.64 3.42
N VAL A 43 -59.14 7.70 2.83
CA VAL A 43 -58.23 8.85 2.96
C VAL A 43 -58.58 9.85 1.84
N GLY A 44 -58.62 11.15 2.14
CA GLY A 44 -59.00 12.19 1.18
C GLY A 44 -57.82 12.73 0.34
N VAL A 45 -58.13 13.22 -0.86
CA VAL A 45 -57.22 14.00 -1.71
C VAL A 45 -57.56 15.49 -1.58
N LEU A 46 -56.55 16.35 -1.48
CA LEU A 46 -56.69 17.81 -1.52
C LEU A 46 -55.80 18.39 -2.62
N CYS A 47 -56.32 19.38 -3.36
CA CYS A 47 -55.77 19.80 -4.66
C CYS A 47 -54.80 21.00 -4.56
N ALA A 48 -53.79 21.03 -5.44
CA ALA A 48 -53.30 22.27 -6.05
C ALA A 48 -52.56 22.03 -7.39
N ALA A 49 -53.09 22.61 -8.48
CA ALA A 49 -52.42 23.41 -9.53
C ALA A 49 -51.06 22.98 -10.17
N ARG A 50 -50.77 23.23 -11.47
CA ARG A 50 -51.56 23.73 -12.63
C ARG A 50 -50.77 23.57 -13.96
N VAL A 51 -51.51 23.31 -15.06
CA VAL A 51 -51.28 23.78 -16.47
C VAL A 51 -50.13 23.17 -17.32
N ALA A 52 -50.49 22.93 -18.61
CA ALA A 52 -49.69 22.63 -19.82
C ALA A 52 -48.99 21.25 -19.92
N GLY A 53 -49.05 20.53 -21.06
CA GLY A 53 -49.89 20.76 -22.25
C GLY A 53 -49.64 19.80 -23.44
N SER A 54 -50.62 19.69 -24.35
CA SER A 54 -50.58 19.12 -25.73
C SER A 54 -50.24 17.63 -25.98
N GLY A 55 -50.98 16.99 -26.91
CA GLY A 55 -50.70 15.65 -27.49
C GLY A 55 -51.59 14.52 -26.92
N SER A 56 -52.74 14.11 -27.49
CA SER A 56 -53.03 13.50 -28.81
C SER A 56 -52.52 12.05 -28.96
N MET A 57 -53.28 11.03 -29.42
CA MET A 57 -54.73 10.81 -29.62
C MET A 57 -54.99 9.30 -29.91
N ILE A 58 -56.20 8.80 -29.58
CA ILE A 58 -56.95 7.70 -30.26
C ILE A 58 -56.29 6.31 -30.46
N ALA A 59 -56.81 5.30 -29.74
CA ALA A 59 -57.29 4.01 -30.28
C ALA A 59 -58.28 3.37 -29.26
N ARG A 60 -59.60 3.48 -29.45
CA ARG A 60 -60.51 2.42 -29.96
C ARG A 60 -60.25 1.02 -29.36
N LEU A 61 -61.05 0.45 -28.45
CA LEU A 61 -62.53 0.30 -28.32
C LEU A 61 -63.13 -0.82 -29.21
N ILE A 62 -63.41 -1.98 -28.60
CA ILE A 62 -64.29 -3.12 -28.98
C ILE A 62 -64.12 -4.16 -27.83
N CYS A 63 -65.11 -4.86 -27.25
CA CYS A 63 -66.57 -4.74 -27.24
C CYS A 63 -67.15 -5.24 -25.88
N LYS A 64 -68.43 -4.96 -25.62
CA LYS A 64 -69.28 -5.54 -24.55
C LYS A 64 -70.36 -6.44 -25.23
N PRO A 65 -71.15 -7.33 -24.56
CA PRO A 65 -72.12 -6.92 -23.51
C PRO A 65 -72.63 -7.98 -22.47
N SER A 66 -73.36 -7.50 -21.44
CA SER A 66 -74.39 -8.21 -20.63
C SER A 66 -73.94 -9.42 -19.76
N ILE A 67 -74.69 -9.95 -18.76
CA ILE A 67 -76.06 -9.68 -18.25
C ILE A 67 -75.98 -9.12 -16.78
N THR A 68 -77.02 -9.24 -15.92
CA THR A 68 -77.25 -8.36 -14.73
C THR A 68 -78.33 -8.88 -13.74
N VAL A 69 -78.23 -8.56 -12.41
CA VAL A 69 -79.30 -8.62 -11.33
C VAL A 69 -79.71 -10.03 -10.79
N CYS A 70 -80.17 -10.33 -9.54
CA CYS A 70 -80.69 -9.61 -8.33
C CYS A 70 -80.11 -10.25 -7.00
N ILE A 71 -79.86 -9.61 -5.83
CA ILE A 71 -80.71 -9.12 -4.68
C ILE A 71 -81.83 -10.12 -4.23
N VAL A 72 -82.22 -10.42 -2.96
CA VAL A 72 -82.31 -9.79 -1.58
C VAL A 72 -82.27 -10.93 -0.46
N THR A 73 -82.35 -10.87 0.91
CA THR A 73 -82.80 -9.91 1.98
C THR A 73 -82.03 -9.97 3.35
N ARG A 74 -82.64 -10.35 4.52
CA ARG A 74 -82.22 -10.25 5.96
C ARG A 74 -83.16 -11.16 6.87
N ILE A 75 -83.27 -11.23 8.24
CA ILE A 75 -82.75 -10.50 9.46
C ILE A 75 -83.01 -11.29 10.82
N VAL A 76 -82.23 -11.02 11.91
CA VAL A 76 -82.53 -11.10 13.41
C VAL A 76 -82.48 -12.42 14.28
N LEU A 77 -82.21 -12.19 15.59
CA LEU A 77 -81.84 -13.04 16.76
C LEU A 77 -82.98 -13.75 17.54
N ALA A 78 -82.62 -14.71 18.46
CA ALA A 78 -83.05 -14.83 19.90
C ALA A 78 -82.68 -16.22 20.53
N THR A 79 -81.63 -16.40 21.35
CA THR A 79 -81.53 -16.35 22.85
C THR A 79 -82.06 -17.54 23.72
N THR A 80 -81.10 -18.35 24.21
CA THR A 80 -80.91 -18.88 25.61
C THR A 80 -81.86 -19.88 26.33
N ALA A 81 -81.22 -20.89 26.95
CA ALA A 81 -81.50 -21.50 28.29
C ALA A 81 -82.72 -22.46 28.44
N ILE A 82 -82.79 -23.45 29.37
CA ILE A 82 -81.82 -24.09 30.30
C ILE A 82 -82.39 -25.46 30.78
N PHE A 83 -81.55 -26.51 30.95
CA PHE A 83 -81.83 -27.79 31.67
C PHE A 83 -83.06 -28.64 31.16
N ALA A 84 -83.33 -29.87 31.62
CA ALA A 84 -82.47 -31.05 31.89
C ALA A 84 -83.34 -32.32 32.10
N ILE A 85 -82.75 -33.51 31.88
CA ILE A 85 -83.11 -34.84 32.46
C ILE A 85 -84.37 -35.58 31.97
N ALA A 86 -84.13 -36.86 31.61
CA ALA A 86 -85.01 -38.06 31.59
C ALA A 86 -86.24 -38.18 30.66
N CYS A 87 -86.38 -39.40 30.14
CA CYS A 87 -87.60 -39.94 29.53
C CYS A 87 -88.52 -40.54 30.62
N GLU A 88 -89.82 -40.69 30.32
CA GLU A 88 -90.50 -42.00 30.27
C GLU A 88 -91.91 -41.88 29.62
N SER A 89 -92.64 -42.99 29.48
CA SER A 89 -93.60 -43.19 28.39
C SER A 89 -95.11 -43.09 28.72
N VAL A 90 -95.84 -42.44 27.80
CA VAL A 90 -97.15 -42.78 27.16
C VAL A 90 -97.71 -44.18 27.54
N ASP A 91 -99.01 -44.44 27.82
CA ASP A 91 -100.32 -43.80 27.51
C ASP A 91 -101.29 -43.86 28.75
N GLN A 92 -102.64 -44.05 28.83
CA GLN A 92 -103.75 -44.26 27.88
C GLN A 92 -105.15 -43.74 28.32
N LYS A 93 -105.81 -42.98 27.42
CA LYS A 93 -107.28 -42.83 27.13
C LYS A 93 -108.40 -42.58 28.20
N VAL A 94 -109.12 -41.46 27.97
CA VAL A 94 -110.57 -41.32 27.64
C VAL A 94 -111.72 -41.36 28.72
N ALA A 95 -112.49 -40.25 28.71
CA ALA A 95 -113.93 -40.03 29.04
C ALA A 95 -114.48 -40.15 30.49
N GLY A 96 -115.50 -39.33 30.84
CA GLY A 96 -116.26 -39.52 32.09
C GLY A 96 -117.13 -38.40 32.71
N THR A 97 -117.61 -37.36 32.01
CA THR A 97 -118.64 -36.41 32.53
C THR A 97 -120.01 -37.11 32.75
N PRO A 98 -120.92 -36.71 33.69
CA PRO A 98 -121.50 -35.34 33.71
C PRO A 98 -122.12 -34.75 35.02
N THR A 99 -122.40 -33.42 34.96
CA THR A 99 -123.51 -32.62 35.59
C THR A 99 -124.00 -32.87 37.04
N LYS A 100 -123.96 -31.87 37.94
CA LYS A 100 -124.96 -30.76 38.17
C LYS A 100 -126.25 -31.24 38.89
N THR A 101 -126.71 -30.67 40.00
CA THR A 101 -127.51 -29.41 40.07
C THR A 101 -127.76 -28.90 41.52
N ILE A 102 -128.30 -27.68 41.64
CA ILE A 102 -128.41 -26.74 42.79
C ILE A 102 -129.45 -27.13 43.89
N THR A 103 -129.23 -26.58 45.08
CA THR A 103 -129.96 -26.60 46.38
C THR A 103 -131.41 -26.11 46.40
N VAL A 104 -132.27 -26.70 47.26
CA VAL A 104 -133.09 -26.05 48.34
C VAL A 104 -133.34 -27.12 49.44
N ALA A 105 -133.51 -26.72 50.71
CA ALA A 105 -133.72 -27.64 51.85
C ALA A 105 -135.18 -27.75 52.34
N ALA A 106 -135.53 -28.90 52.94
CA ALA A 106 -136.80 -29.17 53.64
C ALA A 106 -136.57 -30.10 54.86
N GLN A 107 -137.56 -30.20 55.75
CA GLN A 107 -137.46 -30.94 57.03
C GLN A 107 -138.19 -32.29 56.97
N CYS A 108 -137.52 -33.41 57.32
CA CYS A 108 -138.13 -34.75 57.44
C CYS A 108 -138.80 -34.98 58.81
N LYS A 109 -139.70 -35.98 58.95
CA LYS A 109 -140.40 -36.27 60.21
C LYS A 109 -139.90 -37.53 60.90
N ASP A 110 -139.73 -38.62 60.17
CA ASP A 110 -139.18 -39.88 60.67
C ASP A 110 -138.20 -40.51 59.66
N GLY A 111 -137.45 -41.54 60.09
CA GLY A 111 -136.27 -42.03 59.37
C GLY A 111 -136.42 -42.24 57.86
N PRO A 112 -137.50 -42.89 57.35
CA PRO A 112 -137.67 -43.17 55.93
C PRO A 112 -137.91 -41.94 55.03
N ASP A 113 -138.42 -40.82 55.56
CA ASP A 113 -138.52 -39.55 54.82
C ASP A 113 -137.14 -39.02 54.40
N CYS A 114 -136.13 -39.33 55.22
CA CYS A 114 -134.76 -38.89 55.06
C CYS A 114 -134.06 -39.94 54.17
N GLY A 115 -133.94 -39.67 52.87
CA GLY A 115 -133.44 -40.64 51.88
C GLY A 115 -132.10 -41.29 52.22
N ALA A 116 -131.90 -42.54 51.79
CA ALA A 116 -130.73 -43.35 52.13
C ALA A 116 -129.41 -42.65 51.78
N PRO A 117 -128.42 -42.61 52.70
CA PRO A 117 -127.12 -42.02 52.42
C PRO A 117 -126.37 -42.90 51.40
N GLY A 118 -125.63 -42.28 50.48
CA GLY A 118 -124.98 -42.96 49.35
C GLY A 118 -123.79 -43.87 49.70
N ASN A 119 -123.70 -44.35 50.94
CA ASN A 119 -122.71 -45.33 51.42
C ASN A 119 -123.50 -46.36 52.24
N SER A 120 -123.40 -47.64 51.86
CA SER A 120 -124.10 -48.78 52.46
C SER A 120 -123.80 -48.99 53.96
N CYS A 121 -122.70 -48.41 54.46
CA CYS A 121 -122.33 -48.43 55.88
C CYS A 121 -122.91 -47.29 56.72
N TYR A 122 -123.90 -46.55 56.19
CA TYR A 122 -124.69 -45.57 56.93
C TYR A 122 -126.19 -45.80 56.73
N VAL A 123 -126.99 -45.43 57.75
CA VAL A 123 -128.46 -45.43 57.71
C VAL A 123 -128.98 -44.03 58.07
N ALA A 124 -130.01 -43.57 57.35
CA ALA A 124 -130.62 -42.27 57.63
C ALA A 124 -131.58 -42.34 58.83
N VAL A 125 -131.57 -41.29 59.65
CA VAL A 125 -132.50 -41.08 60.76
C VAL A 125 -132.97 -39.62 60.76
N CYS A 126 -134.26 -39.38 61.01
CA CYS A 126 -134.72 -38.04 61.35
C CYS A 126 -134.31 -37.73 62.78
N THR A 127 -133.75 -36.55 63.03
CA THR A 127 -133.59 -36.00 64.38
C THR A 127 -134.00 -34.54 64.36
N SER A 128 -134.94 -34.15 65.23
CA SER A 128 -135.41 -32.76 65.38
C SER A 128 -135.82 -32.05 64.08
N GLY A 129 -136.39 -32.81 63.12
CA GLY A 129 -136.82 -32.27 61.83
C GLY A 129 -135.74 -32.22 60.76
N GLN A 130 -134.58 -32.87 60.93
CA GLN A 130 -133.52 -32.88 59.92
C GLN A 130 -132.98 -34.30 59.67
N CYS A 131 -132.58 -34.54 58.42
CA CYS A 131 -131.92 -35.76 57.99
C CYS A 131 -130.52 -35.84 58.62
N ALA A 132 -130.23 -36.88 59.38
CA ALA A 132 -128.90 -37.21 59.83
C ALA A 132 -128.51 -38.63 59.40
N ALA A 133 -127.29 -38.82 58.92
CA ALA A 133 -126.73 -40.14 58.69
C ALA A 133 -126.12 -40.66 60.01
N LYS A 134 -126.48 -41.88 60.40
CA LYS A 134 -125.89 -42.62 61.50
C LYS A 134 -125.13 -43.83 60.94
N LEU A 135 -124.04 -44.24 61.58
CA LEU A 135 -123.33 -45.47 61.22
C LEU A 135 -124.31 -46.67 61.18
N ALA A 136 -124.17 -47.52 60.18
CA ALA A 136 -124.64 -48.91 60.24
C ALA A 136 -123.84 -49.67 61.32
N VAL A 137 -124.34 -50.83 61.73
CA VAL A 137 -123.64 -51.65 62.75
C VAL A 137 -122.48 -52.38 62.07
N ASP A 138 -121.31 -52.36 62.70
CA ASP A 138 -120.12 -53.07 62.18
C ASP A 138 -120.42 -54.57 61.98
N GLY A 139 -119.93 -55.13 60.87
CA GLY A 139 -120.29 -56.46 60.38
C GLY A 139 -121.48 -56.50 59.40
N THR A 140 -122.19 -55.39 59.18
CA THR A 140 -123.21 -55.28 58.11
C THR A 140 -122.56 -55.52 56.75
N PRO A 141 -123.11 -56.38 55.86
CA PRO A 141 -122.53 -56.62 54.53
C PRO A 141 -122.49 -55.36 53.66
N CYS A 142 -121.42 -55.23 52.88
CA CYS A 142 -121.26 -54.21 51.83
C CYS A 142 -120.46 -54.83 50.66
N ASP A 143 -119.99 -53.98 49.75
CA ASP A 143 -119.26 -54.36 48.52
C ASP A 143 -118.36 -53.15 48.16
N ASP A 144 -117.04 -53.34 48.08
CA ASP A 144 -116.08 -52.30 47.69
C ASP A 144 -115.72 -52.31 46.19
N GLY A 145 -116.15 -53.35 45.46
CA GLY A 145 -115.95 -53.53 44.04
C GLY A 145 -114.70 -54.31 43.62
N ASP A 146 -113.96 -54.93 44.54
CA ASP A 146 -112.82 -55.82 44.24
C ASP A 146 -113.15 -57.32 44.48
N ILE A 147 -113.37 -58.03 43.38
CA ILE A 147 -113.72 -59.47 43.37
C ILE A 147 -112.57 -60.36 43.89
N CYS A 148 -111.33 -59.86 43.94
CA CYS A 148 -110.17 -60.64 44.37
C CYS A 148 -109.98 -60.68 45.90
N ASN A 149 -110.76 -59.94 46.71
CA ASN A 149 -110.52 -59.84 48.17
C ASN A 149 -111.49 -60.67 49.05
N GLY A 150 -112.72 -60.95 48.62
CA GLY A 150 -113.69 -61.76 49.36
C GLY A 150 -115.12 -61.22 49.35
N ALA A 151 -115.70 -61.01 50.54
CA ALA A 151 -117.06 -60.52 50.72
C ALA A 151 -117.12 -59.53 51.90
N ASP A 152 -117.45 -58.28 51.59
CA ASP A 152 -117.06 -57.13 52.40
C ASP A 152 -118.05 -56.78 53.50
N LYS A 153 -117.55 -56.08 54.52
CA LYS A 153 -118.33 -55.71 55.71
C LYS A 153 -118.02 -54.30 56.17
N CYS A 154 -119.02 -53.65 56.74
CA CYS A 154 -118.87 -52.35 57.36
C CYS A 154 -118.04 -52.44 58.64
N ALA A 155 -117.07 -51.54 58.79
CA ALA A 155 -116.33 -51.30 60.02
C ALA A 155 -116.14 -49.79 60.22
N ALA A 156 -116.53 -49.26 61.38
CA ALA A 156 -116.50 -47.83 61.69
C ALA A 156 -117.12 -46.92 60.61
N GLY A 157 -118.17 -47.39 59.92
CA GLY A 157 -118.86 -46.66 58.83
C GLY A 157 -118.17 -46.70 57.46
N THR A 158 -117.09 -47.47 57.30
CA THR A 158 -116.43 -47.69 56.00
C THR A 158 -116.65 -49.14 55.57
N CYS A 159 -116.84 -49.40 54.28
CA CYS A 159 -116.77 -50.78 53.79
C CYS A 159 -115.30 -51.23 53.82
N VAL A 160 -115.02 -52.42 54.35
CA VAL A 160 -113.69 -53.00 54.37
C VAL A 160 -113.68 -54.39 53.74
N ALA A 161 -112.66 -54.61 52.91
CA ALA A 161 -112.36 -55.80 52.15
C ALA A 161 -112.47 -57.11 52.96
N GLY A 162 -112.85 -58.19 52.29
CA GLY A 162 -112.74 -59.56 52.81
C GLY A 162 -111.29 -59.97 53.19
N GLU A 163 -111.17 -60.92 54.10
CA GLU A 163 -109.87 -61.47 54.55
C GLU A 163 -109.38 -62.68 53.71
N THR A 164 -110.10 -63.06 52.64
CA THR A 164 -109.86 -64.30 51.88
C THR A 164 -109.70 -64.03 50.39
N ALA A 165 -108.47 -63.70 49.99
CA ALA A 165 -108.14 -63.39 48.60
C ALA A 165 -108.31 -64.59 47.64
N LEU A 166 -108.70 -64.29 46.40
CA LEU A 166 -108.92 -65.28 45.34
C LEU A 166 -107.57 -65.80 44.80
N VAL A 167 -107.28 -67.09 45.05
CA VAL A 167 -106.04 -67.74 44.58
C VAL A 167 -106.16 -68.15 43.12
N CYS A 168 -105.21 -67.70 42.30
CA CYS A 168 -105.09 -67.99 40.88
C CYS A 168 -103.77 -68.73 40.63
N ASP A 169 -103.86 -70.01 40.28
CA ASP A 169 -102.75 -70.94 39.97
C ASP A 169 -103.26 -71.95 38.94
N ASP A 170 -102.79 -71.89 37.69
CA ASP A 170 -103.17 -72.84 36.62
C ASP A 170 -102.21 -74.03 36.49
N LYS A 171 -101.04 -73.94 37.14
CA LYS A 171 -99.94 -74.91 37.22
C LYS A 171 -99.15 -75.13 35.93
N ASP A 172 -99.26 -74.24 34.95
CA ASP A 172 -98.26 -74.15 33.89
C ASP A 172 -97.01 -73.42 34.41
N THR A 173 -95.84 -73.77 33.87
CA THR A 173 -94.55 -73.16 34.22
C THR A 173 -94.18 -72.02 33.28
N CYS A 174 -94.82 -71.97 32.10
CA CYS A 174 -94.61 -70.99 31.03
C CYS A 174 -95.60 -69.80 31.10
N THR A 175 -96.56 -69.84 32.02
CA THR A 175 -97.45 -68.74 32.35
C THR A 175 -96.89 -67.86 33.49
N VAL A 176 -97.53 -66.72 33.68
CA VAL A 176 -97.49 -65.90 34.90
C VAL A 176 -98.92 -65.60 35.33
N ASP A 177 -99.23 -65.98 36.57
CA ASP A 177 -100.59 -66.07 37.09
C ASP A 177 -100.91 -64.88 38.01
N SER A 178 -102.12 -64.34 37.90
CA SER A 178 -102.52 -63.11 38.60
C SER A 178 -104.03 -63.03 38.84
N CYS A 179 -104.45 -62.23 39.82
CA CYS A 179 -105.85 -61.86 40.02
C CYS A 179 -106.08 -60.39 39.64
N SER A 180 -107.09 -60.12 38.82
CA SER A 180 -107.52 -58.77 38.44
C SER A 180 -108.83 -58.44 39.16
N SER A 181 -108.83 -57.38 39.96
CA SER A 181 -109.92 -56.99 40.87
C SER A 181 -111.31 -56.84 40.25
N LYS A 182 -111.39 -56.69 38.92
CA LYS A 182 -112.66 -56.54 38.17
C LYS A 182 -113.04 -57.74 37.30
N VAL A 183 -112.19 -58.78 37.24
CA VAL A 183 -112.33 -59.88 36.27
C VAL A 183 -112.09 -61.26 36.91
N GLY A 184 -111.36 -61.33 38.03
CA GLY A 184 -110.88 -62.58 38.62
C GLY A 184 -109.52 -62.99 38.03
N CYS A 185 -109.27 -64.30 37.94
CA CYS A 185 -107.97 -64.84 37.52
C CYS A 185 -107.61 -64.55 36.07
N VAL A 186 -106.33 -64.24 35.84
CA VAL A 186 -105.73 -63.96 34.51
C VAL A 186 -104.37 -64.65 34.43
N PHE A 187 -104.17 -65.44 33.38
CA PHE A 187 -102.98 -66.25 33.12
C PHE A 187 -102.38 -65.81 31.77
N ASN A 188 -101.09 -65.47 31.74
CA ASN A 188 -100.43 -64.91 30.54
C ASN A 188 -99.18 -65.72 30.16
N GLU A 189 -99.10 -66.17 28.90
CA GLU A 189 -97.91 -66.85 28.34
C GLU A 189 -96.77 -65.85 28.06
N PHE A 190 -95.60 -66.02 28.69
CA PHE A 190 -94.38 -65.26 28.34
C PHE A 190 -93.11 -66.09 28.61
N GLY A 191 -92.26 -66.25 27.59
CA GLY A 191 -91.11 -67.17 27.60
C GLY A 191 -89.90 -66.77 28.46
N SER A 192 -89.94 -65.63 29.16
CA SER A 192 -88.80 -64.98 29.83
C SER A 192 -88.31 -65.68 31.13
N LYS A 193 -88.48 -67.01 31.22
CA LYS A 193 -87.85 -67.91 32.19
C LYS A 193 -86.87 -68.90 31.53
N CYS A 194 -86.60 -68.76 30.22
CA CYS A 194 -85.80 -69.70 29.43
C CYS A 194 -84.45 -69.15 28.91
N GLU A 195 -84.26 -67.82 28.92
CA GLU A 195 -83.05 -67.14 28.43
C GLU A 195 -81.79 -67.52 29.24
N ASP A 196 -80.69 -67.94 28.58
CA ASP A 196 -79.38 -68.16 29.22
C ASP A 196 -78.36 -67.00 29.05
N ASN A 197 -78.62 -66.06 28.15
CA ASN A 197 -77.79 -64.89 27.82
C ASN A 197 -76.51 -65.18 27.01
N GLU A 198 -76.30 -66.38 26.46
CA GLU A 198 -75.24 -66.62 25.47
C GLU A 198 -75.76 -66.30 24.05
N PRO A 199 -75.21 -65.31 23.31
CA PRO A 199 -75.76 -64.88 22.02
C PRO A 199 -75.63 -65.90 20.88
N CYS A 200 -74.93 -67.02 21.14
CA CYS A 200 -74.78 -68.16 20.22
C CYS A 200 -75.73 -69.32 20.54
N THR A 201 -76.82 -69.07 21.27
CA THR A 201 -77.93 -69.99 21.56
C THR A 201 -79.27 -69.34 21.20
N ASP A 202 -80.21 -70.15 20.70
CA ASP A 202 -81.63 -69.82 20.56
C ASP A 202 -82.41 -70.55 21.67
N ASP A 203 -83.11 -69.80 22.50
CA ASP A 203 -83.83 -70.34 23.65
C ASP A 203 -85.33 -70.48 23.35
N THR A 204 -85.93 -71.62 23.69
CA THR A 204 -87.32 -71.92 23.30
C THR A 204 -88.01 -72.85 24.29
N CYS A 205 -89.15 -72.41 24.83
CA CYS A 205 -90.06 -73.26 25.59
C CYS A 205 -90.83 -74.24 24.67
N VAL A 206 -90.81 -75.53 25.01
CA VAL A 206 -91.59 -76.57 24.30
C VAL A 206 -92.24 -77.49 25.31
N LYS A 207 -93.59 -77.47 25.38
CA LYS A 207 -94.39 -78.30 26.31
C LYS A 207 -93.90 -78.21 27.75
N ASN A 208 -93.87 -76.98 28.26
CA ASN A 208 -93.68 -76.67 29.69
C ASN A 208 -92.27 -76.99 30.21
N ALA A 209 -91.32 -77.13 29.29
CA ALA A 209 -89.88 -77.24 29.55
C ALA A 209 -89.10 -76.28 28.64
N CYS A 210 -88.07 -75.65 29.20
CA CYS A 210 -87.13 -74.80 28.46
C CYS A 210 -86.09 -75.63 27.70
N LYS A 211 -85.63 -75.13 26.54
CA LYS A 211 -84.60 -75.78 25.73
C LYS A 211 -83.78 -74.75 24.93
N ASN A 212 -82.48 -74.80 25.12
CA ASN A 212 -81.49 -73.88 24.57
C ASN A 212 -80.74 -74.59 23.44
N VAL A 213 -80.68 -73.99 22.25
CA VAL A 213 -80.19 -74.66 21.01
C VAL A 213 -79.10 -73.82 20.35
N LYS A 214 -77.92 -74.39 20.16
CA LYS A 214 -76.77 -73.69 19.56
C LYS A 214 -77.10 -73.11 18.19
N ASN A 215 -76.87 -71.81 18.03
CA ASN A 215 -77.05 -71.07 16.78
C ASN A 215 -75.73 -70.43 16.34
N ASP A 216 -75.15 -70.96 15.25
CA ASP A 216 -73.92 -70.45 14.62
C ASP A 216 -74.20 -69.44 13.48
N THR A 217 -75.44 -68.93 13.37
CA THR A 217 -75.84 -67.90 12.39
C THR A 217 -76.00 -66.51 12.99
N ASN A 218 -76.07 -66.40 14.32
CA ASN A 218 -76.07 -65.12 15.02
C ASN A 218 -74.70 -64.43 14.88
N GLY A 219 -74.74 -63.10 14.76
CA GLY A 219 -73.56 -62.27 15.00
C GLY A 219 -73.26 -62.23 16.50
N CYS A 220 -71.99 -62.09 16.85
CA CYS A 220 -71.54 -61.93 18.22
C CYS A 220 -70.37 -60.94 18.27
N ASP A 221 -69.93 -60.65 19.47
CA ASP A 221 -68.80 -59.79 19.80
C ASP A 221 -67.94 -60.60 20.80
N ASP A 222 -66.62 -60.63 20.63
CA ASP A 222 -65.72 -61.38 21.52
C ASP A 222 -65.00 -60.53 22.56
N GLY A 223 -65.24 -59.21 22.55
CA GLY A 223 -64.74 -58.25 23.54
C GLY A 223 -63.35 -57.67 23.25
N ASP A 224 -62.75 -57.97 22.09
CA ASP A 224 -61.50 -57.33 21.63
C ASP A 224 -61.82 -56.25 20.57
N ASP A 225 -61.66 -54.98 20.95
CA ASP A 225 -61.96 -53.82 20.10
C ASP A 225 -60.93 -53.66 18.94
N CYS A 226 -59.99 -54.60 18.80
CA CYS A 226 -59.10 -54.75 17.65
C CYS A 226 -59.49 -55.86 16.68
N THR A 227 -60.58 -56.59 16.91
CA THR A 227 -61.21 -57.46 15.92
C THR A 227 -62.49 -56.85 15.34
N VAL A 228 -62.87 -57.32 14.15
CA VAL A 228 -64.15 -57.00 13.52
C VAL A 228 -64.72 -58.22 12.81
N GLY A 229 -66.05 -58.41 12.93
CA GLY A 229 -66.80 -59.42 12.18
C GLY A 229 -66.76 -60.81 12.82
N ASP A 230 -66.77 -60.86 14.14
CA ASP A 230 -66.70 -62.02 15.02
C ASP A 230 -67.94 -62.91 14.87
N LYS A 231 -67.78 -64.23 15.07
CA LYS A 231 -68.81 -65.22 14.68
C LYS A 231 -69.00 -66.32 15.69
N CYS A 232 -70.26 -66.68 15.90
CA CYS A 232 -70.62 -67.91 16.57
C CYS A 232 -70.05 -69.12 15.81
N THR A 233 -69.40 -70.03 16.53
CA THR A 233 -68.90 -71.30 15.99
C THR A 233 -69.00 -72.38 17.07
N ALA A 234 -69.74 -73.44 16.78
CA ALA A 234 -70.11 -74.50 17.72
C ALA A 234 -70.79 -73.98 19.01
N GLY A 235 -71.56 -72.89 18.92
CA GLY A 235 -72.27 -72.26 20.04
C GLY A 235 -71.36 -71.50 21.01
N LYS A 236 -70.34 -70.79 20.50
CA LYS A 236 -69.50 -69.81 21.21
C LYS A 236 -69.01 -68.72 20.25
N CYS A 237 -68.83 -67.50 20.74
CA CYS A 237 -68.23 -66.43 19.92
C CYS A 237 -66.72 -66.65 19.68
N LYS A 238 -66.21 -66.04 18.61
CA LYS A 238 -64.79 -66.09 18.23
C LYS A 238 -64.40 -64.91 17.33
N ALA A 239 -63.30 -64.24 17.71
CA ALA A 239 -62.44 -63.36 16.92
C ALA A 239 -62.56 -63.49 15.39
N GLY A 240 -62.91 -62.38 14.76
CA GLY A 240 -62.94 -62.14 13.33
C GLY A 240 -61.58 -61.73 12.76
N THR A 241 -61.53 -60.61 12.04
CA THR A 241 -60.30 -60.09 11.41
C THR A 241 -59.76 -58.86 12.12
N GLY A 242 -58.43 -58.76 12.23
CA GLY A 242 -57.76 -57.60 12.84
C GLY A 242 -58.07 -56.27 12.15
N LYS A 243 -58.38 -55.27 12.97
CA LYS A 243 -58.75 -53.89 12.61
C LYS A 243 -57.51 -53.13 12.12
N VAL A 244 -57.63 -52.42 10.98
CA VAL A 244 -56.56 -51.59 10.43
C VAL A 244 -56.68 -50.18 10.99
N CYS A 245 -55.59 -49.65 11.53
CA CYS A 245 -55.58 -48.41 12.33
C CYS A 245 -54.82 -47.24 11.72
N ASP A 246 -54.43 -47.33 10.44
CA ASP A 246 -53.72 -46.27 9.69
C ASP A 246 -54.55 -44.97 9.65
N ASP A 247 -54.10 -43.93 10.36
CA ASP A 247 -54.77 -42.63 10.43
C ASP A 247 -54.31 -41.64 9.33
N ASN A 248 -53.38 -42.08 8.47
CA ASN A 248 -52.72 -41.31 7.41
C ASN A 248 -51.92 -40.08 7.87
N ASN A 249 -51.66 -39.91 9.17
CA ASN A 249 -50.82 -38.83 9.71
C ASN A 249 -49.37 -39.30 9.92
N LEU A 250 -48.45 -38.73 9.16
CA LEU A 250 -47.01 -39.05 9.23
C LEU A 250 -46.38 -38.72 10.61
N CYS A 251 -47.06 -37.95 11.46
CA CYS A 251 -46.62 -37.59 12.80
C CYS A 251 -47.20 -38.46 13.93
N THR A 252 -47.97 -39.50 13.61
CA THR A 252 -48.41 -40.57 14.51
C THR A 252 -47.71 -41.90 14.16
N THR A 253 -47.90 -42.90 15.00
CA THR A 253 -47.46 -44.28 14.75
C THR A 253 -48.57 -45.16 15.27
N ASP A 254 -49.25 -45.80 14.34
CA ASP A 254 -50.52 -46.45 14.61
C ASP A 254 -50.32 -47.84 15.20
N SER A 255 -51.12 -48.13 16.21
CA SER A 255 -51.23 -49.44 16.84
C SER A 255 -52.69 -49.71 17.12
N CYS A 256 -53.03 -50.98 17.30
CA CYS A 256 -54.30 -51.36 17.90
C CYS A 256 -54.05 -51.83 19.35
N ASP A 257 -54.96 -51.49 20.26
CA ASP A 257 -55.00 -51.88 21.66
C ASP A 257 -56.38 -52.48 21.96
N GLY A 258 -56.43 -53.72 22.46
CA GLY A 258 -57.69 -54.50 22.49
C GLY A 258 -58.80 -53.97 23.41
N GLU A 259 -58.52 -53.01 24.30
CA GLU A 259 -59.51 -52.36 25.16
C GLU A 259 -59.86 -50.93 24.70
N LEU A 260 -59.07 -50.35 23.79
CA LEU A 260 -59.20 -48.94 23.33
C LEU A 260 -59.32 -48.79 21.80
N GLY A 261 -59.22 -49.88 21.05
CA GLY A 261 -59.22 -49.91 19.60
C GLY A 261 -57.97 -49.27 18.99
N CYS A 262 -58.15 -48.47 17.94
CA CYS A 262 -57.06 -47.86 17.20
C CYS A 262 -56.46 -46.65 17.91
N ILE A 263 -55.15 -46.68 18.15
CA ILE A 263 -54.39 -45.62 18.84
C ILE A 263 -53.21 -45.11 18.00
N GLY A 264 -53.30 -43.86 17.53
CA GLY A 264 -52.19 -43.15 16.90
C GLY A 264 -51.28 -42.50 17.94
N LYS A 265 -50.02 -42.95 18.03
CA LYS A 265 -49.05 -42.41 19.01
C LYS A 265 -48.12 -41.37 18.38
N ASN A 266 -48.15 -40.14 18.89
CA ASN A 266 -47.27 -39.04 18.46
C ASN A 266 -45.79 -39.49 18.34
N ASN A 267 -45.21 -39.27 17.16
CA ASN A 267 -43.83 -39.60 16.81
C ASN A 267 -42.97 -38.31 16.70
N THR A 268 -41.68 -38.48 16.37
CA THR A 268 -40.72 -37.38 16.11
C THR A 268 -40.00 -37.55 14.77
N ALA A 269 -40.72 -38.04 13.76
CA ALA A 269 -40.22 -38.18 12.41
C ALA A 269 -39.99 -36.80 11.74
N LEU A 270 -39.19 -36.81 10.69
CA LEU A 270 -39.15 -35.69 9.74
C LEU A 270 -40.43 -35.69 8.93
N CYS A 271 -41.06 -34.54 8.81
CA CYS A 271 -42.23 -34.32 7.96
C CYS A 271 -41.89 -33.31 6.86
N THR A 272 -42.89 -32.83 6.12
CA THR A 272 -42.71 -31.67 5.23
C THR A 272 -43.99 -30.86 5.12
N ASP A 273 -43.84 -29.54 5.15
CA ASP A 273 -44.92 -28.58 4.91
C ASP A 273 -45.18 -28.29 3.41
N ASN A 274 -44.43 -28.95 2.51
CA ASN A 274 -44.41 -28.75 1.06
C ASN A 274 -44.04 -27.32 0.60
N ASN A 275 -43.37 -26.54 1.44
CA ASN A 275 -42.89 -25.19 1.12
C ASN A 275 -41.37 -25.20 0.92
N ALA A 276 -40.91 -24.93 -0.30
CA ALA A 276 -39.49 -24.94 -0.68
C ALA A 276 -38.63 -23.88 0.05
N CYS A 277 -39.25 -23.01 0.85
CA CYS A 277 -38.62 -21.91 1.58
C CYS A 277 -38.39 -22.19 3.07
N THR A 278 -38.76 -23.37 3.58
CA THR A 278 -38.57 -23.83 4.96
C THR A 278 -37.67 -25.05 4.99
N LYS A 279 -36.95 -25.25 6.12
CA LYS A 279 -36.04 -26.39 6.32
C LYS A 279 -36.05 -26.85 7.78
N GLY A 280 -36.10 -28.16 7.97
CA GLY A 280 -36.15 -28.79 9.30
C GLY A 280 -37.57 -28.82 9.87
N ASP A 281 -38.51 -29.37 9.11
CA ASP A 281 -39.87 -29.64 9.60
C ASP A 281 -39.85 -30.94 10.43
N GLU A 282 -40.33 -30.85 11.67
CA GLU A 282 -40.31 -31.97 12.63
C GLU A 282 -41.71 -32.21 13.20
N CYS A 283 -42.07 -33.48 13.37
CA CYS A 283 -43.28 -33.88 14.07
C CYS A 283 -43.18 -33.54 15.56
N LEU A 284 -44.11 -32.73 16.07
CA LEU A 284 -44.17 -32.36 17.49
C LEU A 284 -45.62 -32.20 17.96
N ASP A 285 -45.94 -32.90 19.05
CA ASP A 285 -47.29 -33.02 19.63
C ASP A 285 -48.35 -33.66 18.69
N GLY A 286 -47.91 -34.39 17.65
CA GLY A 286 -48.77 -35.10 16.70
C GLY A 286 -49.05 -34.32 15.41
N GLU A 287 -48.56 -33.08 15.31
CA GLU A 287 -48.65 -32.24 14.11
C GLU A 287 -47.25 -32.00 13.51
N CYS A 288 -47.17 -31.83 12.19
CA CYS A 288 -45.95 -31.39 11.52
C CYS A 288 -45.71 -29.89 11.80
N ARG A 289 -44.60 -29.53 12.44
CA ARG A 289 -44.27 -28.13 12.74
C ARG A 289 -43.20 -27.59 11.80
N VAL A 290 -43.56 -26.52 11.10
CA VAL A 290 -42.72 -25.85 10.11
C VAL A 290 -41.39 -25.39 10.71
N GLY A 291 -40.28 -25.76 10.06
CA GLY A 291 -38.93 -25.39 10.45
C GLY A 291 -38.73 -23.88 10.29
N LYS A 292 -38.44 -23.17 11.38
CA LYS A 292 -38.28 -21.70 11.39
C LYS A 292 -37.07 -21.19 10.58
N SER A 293 -36.24 -22.09 10.05
CA SER A 293 -35.09 -21.78 9.22
C SER A 293 -35.55 -21.46 7.78
N ALA A 294 -35.87 -20.19 7.56
CA ALA A 294 -36.14 -19.69 6.21
C ALA A 294 -34.91 -19.89 5.30
N VAL A 295 -35.14 -20.31 4.06
CA VAL A 295 -34.06 -20.45 3.06
C VAL A 295 -33.57 -19.07 2.65
N ALA A 296 -32.29 -18.80 2.88
CA ALA A 296 -31.62 -17.62 2.33
C ALA A 296 -31.49 -17.77 0.80
N CYS A 297 -31.97 -16.77 0.07
CA CYS A 297 -32.00 -16.74 -1.40
C CYS A 297 -31.13 -15.63 -2.02
N ASP A 298 -30.47 -14.85 -1.19
CA ASP A 298 -29.44 -13.86 -1.56
C ASP A 298 -28.34 -14.56 -2.37
N ASP A 299 -28.16 -14.17 -3.64
CA ASP A 299 -27.06 -14.66 -4.50
C ASP A 299 -25.87 -13.69 -4.61
N GLY A 300 -25.92 -12.57 -3.89
CA GLY A 300 -24.89 -11.52 -3.89
C GLY A 300 -24.96 -10.56 -5.07
N ASN A 301 -25.92 -10.68 -5.99
CA ASN A 301 -26.09 -9.77 -7.12
C ASN A 301 -27.03 -8.59 -6.75
N ALA A 302 -26.46 -7.40 -6.56
CA ALA A 302 -27.24 -6.18 -6.27
C ALA A 302 -28.31 -5.82 -7.34
N CYS A 303 -28.31 -6.48 -8.50
CA CYS A 303 -29.24 -6.28 -9.60
C CYS A 303 -30.34 -7.35 -9.74
N THR A 304 -30.51 -8.24 -8.77
CA THR A 304 -31.69 -9.10 -8.62
C THR A 304 -32.53 -8.70 -7.41
N ASP A 305 -33.85 -8.87 -7.52
CA ASP A 305 -34.78 -8.87 -6.40
C ASP A 305 -34.91 -10.33 -5.94
N ASP A 306 -34.07 -10.72 -4.98
CA ASP A 306 -33.98 -12.08 -4.46
C ASP A 306 -35.13 -12.37 -3.50
N SER A 307 -35.85 -13.46 -3.76
CA SER A 307 -37.04 -13.83 -3.01
C SER A 307 -37.24 -15.34 -3.00
N CYS A 308 -38.05 -15.85 -2.08
CA CYS A 308 -38.37 -17.27 -2.03
C CYS A 308 -39.84 -17.52 -2.41
N ASP A 309 -40.05 -18.17 -3.55
CA ASP A 309 -41.33 -18.68 -4.03
C ASP A 309 -41.61 -20.03 -3.34
N LYS A 310 -42.74 -20.14 -2.65
CA LYS A 310 -43.07 -21.31 -1.82
C LYS A 310 -43.08 -22.64 -2.57
N VAL A 311 -43.24 -22.62 -3.89
CA VAL A 311 -43.29 -23.81 -4.74
C VAL A 311 -41.98 -24.01 -5.51
N LYS A 312 -41.29 -22.93 -5.91
CA LYS A 312 -40.07 -23.00 -6.72
C LYS A 312 -38.76 -22.91 -5.93
N GLY A 313 -38.82 -22.50 -4.65
CA GLY A 313 -37.65 -22.12 -3.87
C GLY A 313 -37.17 -20.71 -4.24
N CYS A 314 -35.86 -20.50 -4.20
CA CYS A 314 -35.27 -19.19 -4.51
C CYS A 314 -35.51 -18.76 -5.96
N VAL A 315 -35.97 -17.52 -6.12
CA VAL A 315 -36.20 -16.87 -7.42
C VAL A 315 -35.63 -15.45 -7.39
N ASN A 316 -34.68 -15.21 -8.29
CA ASN A 316 -33.79 -14.05 -8.26
C ASN A 316 -34.14 -13.18 -9.46
N GLY A 317 -35.10 -12.26 -9.26
CA GLY A 317 -35.76 -11.55 -10.35
C GLY A 317 -34.90 -10.40 -10.87
N ALA A 318 -34.55 -10.38 -12.17
CA ALA A 318 -33.78 -9.28 -12.76
C ALA A 318 -34.48 -7.92 -12.54
N GLN A 319 -33.81 -7.01 -11.81
CA GLN A 319 -34.38 -5.72 -11.44
C GLN A 319 -34.64 -4.80 -12.64
N ALA A 320 -35.56 -3.85 -12.44
CA ALA A 320 -35.76 -2.72 -13.35
C ALA A 320 -34.45 -1.92 -13.54
N GLY A 321 -34.12 -1.61 -14.79
CA GLY A 321 -32.85 -0.99 -15.13
C GLY A 321 -32.70 0.44 -14.60
N GLY A 322 -31.47 0.83 -14.25
CA GLY A 322 -31.15 2.16 -13.73
C GLY A 322 -31.12 2.28 -12.19
N LYS A 323 -31.41 1.21 -11.44
CA LYS A 323 -31.01 1.14 -10.02
C LYS A 323 -29.46 1.17 -9.92
N PRO A 324 -28.87 1.85 -8.90
CA PRO A 324 -27.43 1.85 -8.69
C PRO A 324 -26.94 0.48 -8.20
N CYS A 325 -25.71 0.12 -8.56
CA CYS A 325 -25.00 -1.07 -8.10
C CYS A 325 -23.50 -0.76 -7.97
N SER A 326 -22.65 -1.80 -7.93
CA SER A 326 -21.23 -1.66 -8.23
C SER A 326 -20.77 -2.88 -9.01
N ASP A 327 -19.95 -2.69 -10.04
CA ASP A 327 -19.38 -3.80 -10.83
C ASP A 327 -18.08 -4.37 -10.24
N GLY A 328 -17.54 -3.71 -9.19
CA GLY A 328 -16.31 -4.06 -8.49
C GLY A 328 -15.07 -3.32 -8.98
N ASP A 329 -15.18 -2.45 -9.99
CA ASP A 329 -14.10 -1.62 -10.50
C ASP A 329 -14.18 -0.19 -9.94
N ALA A 330 -13.25 0.18 -9.08
CA ALA A 330 -13.18 1.52 -8.50
C ALA A 330 -12.87 2.64 -9.54
N CYS A 331 -12.75 2.30 -10.82
CA CYS A 331 -12.55 3.23 -11.94
C CYS A 331 -13.81 3.53 -12.75
N THR A 332 -14.98 3.11 -12.29
CA THR A 332 -16.27 3.56 -12.82
C THR A 332 -16.99 4.45 -11.79
N ASP A 333 -17.73 5.44 -12.29
CA ASP A 333 -18.80 6.09 -11.55
C ASP A 333 -20.16 5.64 -12.09
N THR A 334 -21.23 5.90 -11.34
CA THR A 334 -22.64 5.75 -11.79
C THR A 334 -23.02 4.39 -12.37
N ASP A 335 -22.39 3.31 -11.90
CA ASP A 335 -22.76 1.92 -12.16
C ASP A 335 -24.26 1.66 -11.98
N THR A 336 -24.88 1.02 -12.97
CA THR A 336 -26.33 0.76 -12.96
C THR A 336 -26.69 -0.66 -13.36
N CYS A 337 -27.79 -1.14 -12.79
CA CYS A 337 -28.38 -2.41 -13.17
C CYS A 337 -28.98 -2.34 -14.58
N LYS A 338 -28.67 -3.34 -15.42
CA LYS A 338 -29.23 -3.52 -16.75
C LYS A 338 -29.45 -5.01 -17.02
N SER A 339 -30.72 -5.41 -17.16
CA SER A 339 -31.12 -6.80 -17.44
C SER A 339 -30.56 -7.82 -16.43
N GLY A 340 -30.63 -7.50 -15.13
CA GLY A 340 -30.21 -8.40 -14.04
C GLY A 340 -28.70 -8.49 -13.81
N LYS A 341 -27.90 -7.63 -14.44
CA LYS A 341 -26.46 -7.48 -14.18
C LYS A 341 -26.12 -6.04 -13.87
N CYS A 342 -25.13 -5.82 -13.02
CA CYS A 342 -24.50 -4.50 -12.94
C CYS A 342 -23.71 -4.25 -14.23
N VAL A 343 -23.76 -3.02 -14.74
CA VAL A 343 -22.89 -2.56 -15.83
C VAL A 343 -22.16 -1.30 -15.39
N ALA A 344 -20.85 -1.28 -15.66
CA ALA A 344 -19.99 -0.12 -15.61
C ALA A 344 -20.70 1.15 -16.11
N GLY A 345 -20.69 2.20 -15.29
CA GLY A 345 -21.13 3.53 -15.71
C GLY A 345 -20.02 4.29 -16.46
N SER A 346 -19.76 5.54 -16.07
CA SER A 346 -18.76 6.37 -16.77
C SER A 346 -17.35 6.12 -16.22
N PRO A 347 -16.28 6.17 -17.04
CA PRO A 347 -14.91 6.09 -16.54
C PRO A 347 -14.60 7.25 -15.58
N LEU A 348 -14.13 6.93 -14.38
CA LEU A 348 -13.85 7.90 -13.33
C LEU A 348 -12.74 8.87 -13.76
N ALA A 349 -13.04 10.17 -13.75
CA ALA A 349 -12.13 11.22 -14.18
C ALA A 349 -11.07 11.53 -13.10
N CYS A 350 -9.98 10.74 -13.11
CA CYS A 350 -8.92 10.81 -12.11
C CYS A 350 -7.84 11.88 -12.33
N ASN A 351 -8.12 12.97 -13.05
CA ASN A 351 -7.15 14.06 -13.20
C ASN A 351 -7.25 15.04 -12.03
N ASP A 352 -6.19 15.17 -11.23
CA ASP A 352 -6.12 16.16 -10.12
C ASP A 352 -5.69 17.56 -10.59
N SER A 353 -5.21 17.67 -11.84
CA SER A 353 -4.66 18.88 -12.46
C SER A 353 -3.33 19.38 -11.84
N ASP A 354 -2.62 18.54 -11.08
CA ASP A 354 -1.21 18.76 -10.75
C ASP A 354 -0.34 18.17 -11.88
N LEU A 355 0.68 18.92 -12.32
CA LEU A 355 1.60 18.47 -13.38
C LEU A 355 2.70 17.53 -12.82
N CYS A 356 2.85 17.49 -11.49
CA CYS A 356 3.83 16.68 -10.78
C CYS A 356 3.30 15.33 -10.30
N THR A 357 2.10 14.95 -10.73
CA THR A 357 1.51 13.62 -10.56
C THR A 357 1.25 12.97 -11.91
N ASP A 358 1.49 11.67 -12.00
CA ASP A 358 1.00 10.82 -13.07
C ASP A 358 -0.35 10.24 -12.61
N ASP A 359 -1.44 10.73 -13.21
CA ASP A 359 -2.80 10.28 -12.93
C ASP A 359 -3.05 8.88 -13.50
N ALA A 360 -3.31 7.92 -12.63
CA ALA A 360 -3.74 6.58 -13.02
C ALA A 360 -4.95 6.15 -12.19
N CYS A 361 -5.95 5.56 -12.81
CA CYS A 361 -7.01 4.90 -12.06
C CYS A 361 -6.66 3.43 -11.80
N ASN A 362 -6.74 3.03 -10.53
CA ASN A 362 -6.49 1.67 -10.06
C ASN A 362 -7.82 0.98 -9.71
N LYS A 363 -8.13 -0.12 -10.40
CA LYS A 363 -9.42 -0.85 -10.28
C LYS A 363 -9.84 -1.25 -8.86
N THR A 364 -8.93 -1.26 -7.89
CA THR A 364 -9.22 -1.62 -6.49
C THR A 364 -9.06 -0.45 -5.51
N LYS A 365 -8.45 0.66 -5.92
CA LYS A 365 -8.18 1.83 -5.06
C LYS A 365 -8.82 3.13 -5.53
N GLY A 366 -9.40 3.15 -6.73
CA GLY A 366 -9.86 4.37 -7.40
C GLY A 366 -8.69 5.17 -7.96
N CYS A 367 -8.83 6.49 -7.97
CA CYS A 367 -7.79 7.39 -8.46
C CYS A 367 -6.50 7.28 -7.64
N THR A 368 -5.36 7.23 -8.34
CA THR A 368 -4.02 7.20 -7.76
C THR A 368 -3.11 8.16 -8.50
N HIS A 369 -2.59 9.14 -7.77
CA HIS A 369 -1.78 10.23 -8.30
C HIS A 369 -0.33 9.98 -7.90
N SER A 370 0.49 9.55 -8.84
CA SER A 370 1.85 9.05 -8.55
C SER A 370 2.88 10.15 -8.79
N ALA A 371 3.62 10.56 -7.75
CA ALA A 371 4.64 11.61 -7.86
C ALA A 371 5.65 11.32 -8.99
N ASN A 372 5.68 12.19 -10.00
CA ASN A 372 6.55 12.06 -11.16
C ASN A 372 7.81 12.95 -11.03
N THR A 373 8.61 13.01 -12.09
CA THR A 373 9.84 13.84 -12.14
C THR A 373 9.93 14.67 -13.43
N VAL A 374 8.78 15.11 -13.97
CA VAL A 374 8.78 15.99 -15.15
C VAL A 374 9.33 17.38 -14.81
N LYS A 375 9.66 18.16 -15.85
CA LYS A 375 9.97 19.58 -15.66
C LYS A 375 8.70 20.36 -15.36
N CYS A 376 8.80 21.30 -14.43
CA CYS A 376 7.77 22.23 -14.03
C CYS A 376 8.40 23.62 -13.89
N GLU A 377 7.66 24.60 -13.37
CA GLU A 377 8.17 25.91 -12.97
C GLU A 377 7.57 26.19 -11.59
N ASP A 378 8.37 26.46 -10.56
CA ASP A 378 7.85 26.64 -9.19
C ASP A 378 7.30 28.06 -8.92
N GLY A 379 7.60 28.99 -9.83
CA GLY A 379 7.17 30.38 -9.79
C GLY A 379 8.22 31.37 -9.27
N ASP A 380 9.39 30.89 -8.85
CA ASP A 380 10.57 31.69 -8.54
C ASP A 380 11.42 31.88 -9.80
N VAL A 381 11.73 33.13 -10.18
CA VAL A 381 12.63 33.39 -11.33
C VAL A 381 14.12 33.23 -11.01
N CYS A 382 14.45 32.86 -9.76
CA CYS A 382 15.78 32.62 -9.22
C CYS A 382 16.12 31.13 -9.07
N SER A 383 15.24 30.23 -9.49
CA SER A 383 15.54 28.82 -9.73
C SER A 383 15.90 28.58 -11.21
N GLU A 384 16.58 27.47 -11.50
CA GLU A 384 16.82 26.97 -12.86
C GLU A 384 16.78 25.44 -12.92
N GLY A 385 15.98 24.91 -13.84
CA GLY A 385 15.86 23.47 -14.04
C GLY A 385 14.92 22.79 -13.04
N ASP A 386 13.86 23.49 -12.64
CA ASP A 386 12.80 23.00 -11.75
C ASP A 386 12.22 21.67 -12.23
N ALA A 387 11.94 20.82 -11.25
CA ALA A 387 11.46 19.48 -11.49
C ALA A 387 10.47 19.06 -10.42
N CYS A 388 9.60 18.13 -10.79
CA CYS A 388 8.68 17.51 -9.87
C CYS A 388 9.42 16.59 -8.90
N ALA A 389 9.15 16.73 -7.60
CA ALA A 389 9.64 15.87 -6.55
C ALA A 389 8.57 15.68 -5.48
N THR A 390 8.31 14.43 -5.09
CA THR A 390 7.31 14.07 -4.06
C THR A 390 5.89 14.62 -4.30
N GLY A 391 5.52 14.81 -5.57
CA GLY A 391 4.17 15.28 -5.95
C GLY A 391 3.99 16.79 -5.80
N LYS A 392 5.07 17.56 -5.97
CA LYS A 392 5.07 19.04 -6.09
C LYS A 392 6.20 19.47 -7.01
N CYS A 393 6.07 20.65 -7.61
CA CYS A 393 7.23 21.32 -8.22
C CYS A 393 8.19 21.77 -7.10
N VAL A 394 9.49 21.59 -7.31
CA VAL A 394 10.53 22.12 -6.41
C VAL A 394 11.59 22.86 -7.19
N ALA A 395 12.09 23.95 -6.60
CA ALA A 395 13.22 24.71 -7.08
C ALA A 395 14.37 23.81 -7.51
N GLY A 396 14.87 24.03 -8.73
CA GLY A 396 16.05 23.39 -9.28
C GLY A 396 17.33 23.94 -8.65
N LYS A 397 18.34 24.21 -9.49
CA LYS A 397 19.55 24.87 -9.03
C LYS A 397 19.27 26.36 -8.83
N ALA A 398 19.72 26.94 -7.72
CA ALA A 398 19.73 28.41 -7.58
C ALA A 398 20.48 29.07 -8.75
N LYS A 399 19.81 30.04 -9.39
CA LYS A 399 20.30 30.82 -10.53
C LYS A 399 21.54 31.60 -10.11
N ASN A 400 22.60 31.52 -10.92
CA ASN A 400 23.80 32.29 -10.64
C ASN A 400 23.62 33.73 -11.14
N CYS A 401 23.55 34.67 -10.20
CA CYS A 401 23.44 36.11 -10.50
C CYS A 401 24.77 36.87 -10.37
N ASP A 402 25.84 36.17 -9.97
CA ASP A 402 27.22 36.68 -9.94
C ASP A 402 27.63 37.19 -11.34
N ASP A 403 27.80 38.51 -11.49
CA ASP A 403 28.26 39.16 -12.72
C ASP A 403 29.81 39.24 -12.81
N ALA A 404 30.50 38.65 -11.84
CA ALA A 404 31.96 38.69 -11.62
C ALA A 404 32.54 40.09 -11.35
N ASN A 405 31.72 41.10 -11.04
CA ASN A 405 32.15 42.45 -10.70
C ASN A 405 32.18 42.65 -9.18
N VAL A 406 33.37 42.83 -8.60
CA VAL A 406 33.57 43.17 -7.17
C VAL A 406 32.85 44.47 -6.74
N CYS A 407 32.49 45.32 -7.71
CA CYS A 407 31.72 46.54 -7.50
C CYS A 407 30.20 46.40 -7.65
N SER A 408 29.71 45.18 -7.89
CA SER A 408 28.32 44.79 -7.70
C SER A 408 28.12 44.14 -6.33
N VAL A 409 26.88 44.12 -5.82
CA VAL A 409 26.45 43.14 -4.81
C VAL A 409 25.26 42.41 -5.41
N ASP A 410 25.46 41.12 -5.69
CA ASP A 410 24.52 40.38 -6.50
C ASP A 410 23.53 39.61 -5.64
N SER A 411 22.26 39.83 -5.97
CA SER A 411 21.12 39.22 -5.30
C SER A 411 20.15 38.73 -6.35
N CYS A 412 19.29 37.79 -5.98
CA CYS A 412 18.19 37.40 -6.83
C CYS A 412 16.87 37.65 -6.09
N ASP A 413 16.00 38.47 -6.68
CA ASP A 413 14.64 38.68 -6.20
C ASP A 413 13.71 37.66 -6.86
N PRO A 414 12.95 36.85 -6.09
CA PRO A 414 12.11 35.78 -6.63
C PRO A 414 11.03 36.16 -7.65
N LYS A 415 10.84 37.45 -7.97
CA LYS A 415 9.89 37.94 -8.98
C LYS A 415 10.54 38.80 -10.06
N MET A 416 11.65 39.45 -9.76
CA MET A 416 12.37 40.36 -10.67
C MET A 416 13.68 39.78 -11.22
N GLY A 417 14.14 38.64 -10.70
CA GLY A 417 15.35 37.95 -11.12
C GLY A 417 16.62 38.58 -10.53
N CYS A 418 17.74 38.41 -11.23
CA CYS A 418 19.04 38.91 -10.80
C CYS A 418 19.04 40.45 -10.67
N GLN A 419 19.27 40.94 -9.45
CA GLN A 419 19.44 42.35 -9.12
C GLN A 419 20.87 42.59 -8.66
N LEU A 420 21.59 43.35 -9.48
CA LEU A 420 22.94 43.82 -9.22
C LEU A 420 22.82 45.14 -8.45
N ALA A 421 23.11 45.17 -7.15
CA ALA A 421 23.22 46.42 -6.39
C ALA A 421 24.63 47.03 -6.56
N ALA A 422 24.84 48.30 -6.17
CA ALA A 422 26.18 48.90 -6.18
C ALA A 422 26.91 48.59 -4.86
N SER A 423 28.13 48.06 -4.96
CA SER A 423 29.00 47.81 -3.81
C SER A 423 29.79 49.06 -3.43
N ALA A 424 30.20 49.13 -2.16
CA ALA A 424 31.17 50.08 -1.63
C ALA A 424 32.45 49.37 -1.13
N SER A 425 32.68 48.12 -1.55
CA SER A 425 33.90 47.38 -1.26
C SER A 425 35.16 48.09 -1.82
N PRO A 426 36.34 47.81 -1.22
CA PRO A 426 37.60 47.99 -1.92
C PRO A 426 37.62 47.13 -3.19
N CYS A 427 38.31 47.61 -4.21
CA CYS A 427 38.58 46.89 -5.44
C CYS A 427 40.07 47.03 -5.82
N ASP A 428 40.42 46.63 -7.03
CA ASP A 428 41.74 46.81 -7.63
C ASP A 428 41.46 47.23 -9.09
N ASP A 429 41.92 48.41 -9.51
CA ASP A 429 41.70 48.91 -10.87
C ASP A 429 42.73 48.37 -11.90
N LEU A 430 43.62 47.49 -11.44
CA LEU A 430 44.73 46.86 -12.16
C LEU A 430 45.78 47.84 -12.70
N ASN A 431 45.75 49.10 -12.25
CA ASN A 431 46.82 50.08 -12.45
C ASN A 431 47.70 50.11 -11.19
N PRO A 432 48.94 49.60 -11.21
CA PRO A 432 49.78 49.52 -10.01
C PRO A 432 50.25 50.88 -9.47
N CYS A 433 49.83 52.00 -10.07
CA CYS A 433 50.06 53.36 -9.61
C CYS A 433 48.85 53.99 -8.90
N SER A 434 47.75 53.27 -8.76
CA SER A 434 46.63 53.59 -7.87
C SER A 434 46.88 53.00 -6.47
N VAL A 435 46.42 53.68 -5.40
CA VAL A 435 46.39 53.13 -4.04
C VAL A 435 45.09 53.53 -3.34
N GLY A 436 44.36 52.52 -2.87
CA GLY A 436 43.08 52.71 -2.17
C GLY A 436 41.88 52.79 -3.12
N ASP A 437 41.84 51.92 -4.12
CA ASP A 437 40.76 51.87 -5.11
C ASP A 437 39.44 51.48 -4.47
N GLY A 438 38.36 52.07 -4.99
CA GLY A 438 37.03 51.91 -4.42
C GLY A 438 35.96 51.78 -5.49
N CYS A 439 34.92 51.04 -5.16
CA CYS A 439 33.77 50.90 -6.03
C CYS A 439 32.91 52.17 -6.06
N LYS A 440 32.61 52.65 -7.26
CA LYS A 440 31.71 53.79 -7.50
C LYS A 440 30.87 53.54 -8.75
N ASP A 441 29.56 53.71 -8.63
CA ASP A 441 28.59 53.56 -9.73
C ASP A 441 28.75 52.20 -10.49
N LYS A 442 29.11 51.15 -9.74
CA LYS A 442 29.48 49.78 -10.17
C LYS A 442 30.77 49.64 -10.99
N ALA A 443 31.55 50.70 -11.18
CA ALA A 443 32.92 50.59 -11.68
C ALA A 443 33.91 50.56 -10.51
N CYS A 444 35.04 49.86 -10.65
CA CYS A 444 36.20 50.15 -9.83
C CYS A 444 36.81 51.48 -10.33
N VAL A 445 37.18 52.38 -9.42
CA VAL A 445 37.85 53.63 -9.76
C VAL A 445 39.12 53.82 -8.94
N ALA A 446 40.18 54.29 -9.61
CA ALA A 446 41.48 54.58 -9.04
C ALA A 446 41.41 55.38 -7.73
N GLY A 447 42.11 54.90 -6.71
CA GLY A 447 42.29 55.57 -5.44
C GLY A 447 43.08 56.88 -5.59
N GLY A 448 42.87 57.79 -4.64
CA GLY A 448 43.58 59.09 -4.62
C GLY A 448 45.05 58.99 -4.17
N GLY A 449 45.52 57.82 -3.74
CA GLY A 449 46.91 57.58 -3.40
C GLY A 449 47.74 57.15 -4.62
N LYS A 450 49.01 57.56 -4.65
CA LYS A 450 50.04 57.03 -5.55
C LYS A 450 51.04 56.24 -4.69
N PRO A 451 51.62 55.12 -5.15
CA PRO A 451 52.72 54.46 -4.45
C PRO A 451 53.92 55.41 -4.26
N ASP A 452 54.62 55.22 -3.15
CA ASP A 452 55.97 55.72 -3.01
C ASP A 452 56.92 54.83 -3.83
N CYS A 453 57.70 55.43 -4.71
CA CYS A 453 58.61 54.75 -5.63
C CYS A 453 60.08 55.15 -5.42
N ASP A 454 60.41 55.86 -4.33
CA ASP A 454 61.79 56.24 -3.97
C ASP A 454 62.65 55.00 -3.65
N ASP A 455 63.51 54.58 -4.59
CA ASP A 455 64.44 53.47 -4.41
C ASP A 455 65.73 53.87 -3.66
N LYS A 456 65.89 55.17 -3.41
CA LYS A 456 67.00 55.83 -2.71
C LYS A 456 68.35 55.75 -3.42
N ASN A 457 68.35 55.41 -4.71
CA ASN A 457 69.52 55.48 -5.56
C ASN A 457 69.54 56.84 -6.31
N PRO A 458 70.51 57.74 -6.05
CA PRO A 458 70.56 59.04 -6.72
C PRO A 458 70.82 58.95 -8.25
N CYS A 459 71.13 57.76 -8.75
CA CYS A 459 71.37 57.48 -10.17
C CYS A 459 70.15 56.97 -10.94
N THR A 460 68.96 57.00 -10.33
CA THR A 460 67.68 56.69 -10.94
C THR A 460 66.69 57.83 -10.75
N ASP A 461 65.89 58.09 -11.80
CA ASP A 461 64.75 59.00 -11.76
C ASP A 461 63.48 58.17 -11.54
N ASP A 462 62.86 58.35 -10.37
CA ASP A 462 61.74 57.52 -9.92
C ASP A 462 60.39 58.01 -10.45
N ALA A 463 59.73 57.14 -11.20
CA ALA A 463 58.39 57.34 -11.71
C ALA A 463 57.48 56.14 -11.36
N CYS A 464 56.19 56.26 -11.68
CA CYS A 464 55.27 55.14 -11.67
C CYS A 464 54.55 55.13 -13.01
N ASP A 465 54.74 54.06 -13.79
CA ASP A 465 54.06 53.81 -15.06
C ASP A 465 52.77 53.00 -14.80
N PRO A 466 51.59 53.43 -15.30
CA PRO A 466 50.32 52.77 -15.05
C PRO A 466 50.16 51.32 -15.55
N LYS A 467 51.20 50.69 -16.12
CA LYS A 467 51.22 49.29 -16.56
C LYS A 467 52.31 48.46 -15.88
N SER A 468 53.47 49.05 -15.56
CA SER A 468 54.58 48.35 -14.88
C SER A 468 54.76 48.71 -13.41
N GLY A 469 54.02 49.69 -12.88
CA GLY A 469 54.19 50.18 -11.51
C GLY A 469 55.40 51.09 -11.36
N CYS A 470 56.09 51.04 -10.22
CA CYS A 470 57.29 51.85 -10.00
C CYS A 470 58.38 51.53 -11.04
N THR A 471 58.96 52.59 -11.61
CA THR A 471 59.99 52.51 -12.65
C THR A 471 61.14 53.46 -12.32
N HIS A 472 62.34 52.90 -12.21
CA HIS A 472 63.55 53.60 -11.80
C HIS A 472 64.42 53.82 -13.04
N THR A 473 64.45 55.04 -13.58
CA THR A 473 65.08 55.30 -14.89
C THR A 473 66.51 55.80 -14.71
N ASN A 474 67.50 55.05 -15.17
CA ASN A 474 68.92 55.41 -15.06
C ASN A 474 69.21 56.83 -15.59
N ASN A 475 69.61 57.73 -14.70
CA ASN A 475 69.93 59.12 -15.02
C ASN A 475 71.45 59.31 -15.24
N THR A 476 71.87 60.54 -15.54
CA THR A 476 73.29 60.94 -15.66
C THR A 476 73.64 62.10 -14.73
N ALA A 477 73.08 62.10 -13.51
CA ALA A 477 73.38 63.10 -12.49
C ALA A 477 74.82 62.96 -11.97
N GLY A 478 75.30 63.99 -11.26
CA GLY A 478 76.51 63.88 -10.44
C GLY A 478 76.18 63.16 -9.13
N CYS A 479 77.08 62.31 -8.65
CA CYS A 479 76.88 61.47 -7.46
C CYS A 479 78.18 61.37 -6.63
N ASP A 480 78.23 60.44 -5.67
CA ASP A 480 79.38 60.14 -4.82
C ASP A 480 79.47 58.62 -4.61
N ASP A 481 80.49 57.97 -5.20
CA ASP A 481 80.67 56.51 -5.10
C ASP A 481 81.38 56.07 -3.80
N LYS A 482 81.90 57.05 -3.04
CA LYS A 482 82.59 56.93 -1.75
C LYS A 482 83.94 56.19 -1.78
N ASP A 483 84.51 55.87 -2.94
CA ASP A 483 85.93 55.51 -3.03
C ASP A 483 86.78 56.77 -3.23
N ALA A 484 87.65 57.08 -2.27
CA ALA A 484 88.57 58.23 -2.33
C ALA A 484 89.67 58.11 -3.42
N LYS A 485 89.61 57.10 -4.30
CA LYS A 485 90.48 56.91 -5.47
C LYS A 485 89.84 57.36 -6.79
N THR A 486 88.52 57.51 -6.81
CA THR A 486 87.72 57.99 -7.94
C THR A 486 87.51 59.51 -7.81
N SER A 487 87.07 60.14 -8.90
CA SER A 487 86.70 61.56 -8.91
C SER A 487 85.88 61.90 -10.16
N GLY A 488 85.03 62.93 -10.02
CA GLY A 488 84.12 63.33 -11.09
C GLY A 488 82.99 62.32 -11.32
N ASP A 489 82.52 61.71 -10.23
CA ASP A 489 81.58 60.59 -10.24
C ASP A 489 80.24 61.00 -10.84
N VAL A 490 79.79 60.21 -11.81
CA VAL A 490 78.55 60.45 -12.53
C VAL A 490 77.77 59.15 -12.62
N CYS A 491 76.46 59.29 -12.62
CA CYS A 491 75.55 58.18 -12.79
C CYS A 491 75.68 57.59 -14.20
N ALA A 492 75.95 56.29 -14.25
CA ALA A 492 76.12 55.54 -15.48
C ALA A 492 75.51 54.14 -15.30
N LEU A 493 74.48 53.83 -16.11
CA LEU A 493 73.77 52.54 -16.07
C LEU A 493 73.18 52.21 -14.67
N GLY A 494 72.71 53.24 -13.95
CA GLY A 494 72.09 53.10 -12.62
C GLY A 494 73.08 52.98 -11.47
N LEU A 495 74.38 52.94 -11.75
CA LEU A 495 75.44 52.93 -10.75
C LEU A 495 76.11 54.30 -10.66
N CYS A 496 76.48 54.71 -9.45
CA CYS A 496 77.47 55.77 -9.27
C CYS A 496 78.88 55.19 -9.41
N ALA A 497 79.70 55.80 -10.27
CA ALA A 497 81.12 55.46 -10.37
C ALA A 497 81.93 56.63 -10.96
N GLY A 498 83.08 56.93 -10.36
CA GLY A 498 84.08 57.81 -10.94
C GLY A 498 85.10 57.08 -11.82
N LYS A 499 86.07 57.84 -12.34
CA LYS A 499 87.08 57.33 -13.28
C LYS A 499 88.46 57.13 -12.64
N LEU A 500 88.94 55.88 -12.60
CA LEU A 500 90.30 55.55 -12.17
C LEU A 500 91.37 56.05 -13.16
N ALA A 501 92.55 56.39 -12.62
CA ALA A 501 93.60 57.11 -13.35
C ALA A 501 94.44 56.27 -14.35
N SER A 502 94.36 54.93 -14.30
CA SER A 502 95.06 54.03 -15.23
C SER A 502 94.36 52.69 -15.34
N ASP A 503 94.00 52.29 -16.57
CA ASP A 503 93.26 51.05 -16.88
C ASP A 503 94.18 49.82 -16.92
N PRO A 504 93.97 48.79 -16.07
CA PRO A 504 94.78 47.56 -16.07
C PRO A 504 94.31 46.56 -17.14
N THR A 505 95.25 45.83 -17.74
CA THR A 505 94.95 44.78 -18.73
C THR A 505 93.98 43.72 -18.16
N PRO A 506 92.91 43.33 -18.88
CA PRO A 506 92.00 42.28 -18.44
C PRO A 506 92.70 40.94 -18.17
N THR A 507 92.34 40.29 -17.06
CA THR A 507 92.87 38.97 -16.67
C THR A 507 91.78 37.92 -16.60
N CYS A 508 92.14 36.67 -16.89
CA CYS A 508 91.21 35.53 -16.85
C CYS A 508 90.58 35.34 -15.48
N ALA A 509 91.37 35.39 -14.39
CA ALA A 509 90.85 35.34 -13.03
C ALA A 509 89.76 36.39 -12.73
N ALA A 510 89.94 37.65 -13.17
CA ALA A 510 88.94 38.71 -12.97
C ALA A 510 87.69 38.50 -13.85
N TYR A 511 87.89 38.13 -15.12
CA TYR A 511 86.82 37.76 -16.05
C TYR A 511 85.96 36.60 -15.51
N CYS A 512 86.59 35.52 -15.05
CA CYS A 512 85.89 34.32 -14.58
C CYS A 512 85.11 34.56 -13.29
N GLN A 513 85.57 35.47 -12.42
CA GLN A 513 84.78 35.95 -11.29
C GLN A 513 83.58 36.79 -11.75
N ALA A 514 83.76 37.70 -12.71
CA ALA A 514 82.70 38.57 -13.22
C ALA A 514 81.58 37.78 -13.92
N VAL A 515 81.91 36.87 -14.85
CA VAL A 515 80.91 36.07 -15.57
C VAL A 515 80.20 35.08 -14.64
N ASN A 516 80.88 34.49 -13.67
CA ASN A 516 80.26 33.63 -12.66
C ASN A 516 79.28 34.42 -11.77
N LEU A 517 79.61 35.65 -11.40
CA LEU A 517 78.75 36.51 -10.58
C LEU A 517 77.51 37.03 -11.34
N ALA A 518 77.64 37.33 -12.62
CA ALA A 518 76.55 37.86 -13.45
C ALA A 518 75.63 36.77 -14.05
N CYS A 519 76.21 35.61 -14.41
CA CYS A 519 75.52 34.57 -15.18
C CYS A 519 75.24 33.29 -14.40
N GLY A 520 75.89 33.10 -13.24
CA GLY A 520 75.77 31.91 -12.40
C GLY A 520 76.47 30.66 -12.96
N THR A 521 76.48 29.60 -12.15
CA THR A 521 76.94 28.24 -12.51
C THR A 521 75.82 27.29 -12.87
N THR A 522 74.56 27.68 -12.62
CA THR A 522 73.35 26.87 -12.85
C THR A 522 72.22 27.74 -13.40
N GLY A 523 71.23 27.11 -14.04
CA GLY A 523 70.13 27.82 -14.71
C GLY A 523 70.44 28.19 -16.16
N THR A 524 69.52 28.88 -16.83
CA THR A 524 69.54 29.13 -18.28
C THR A 524 70.65 30.08 -18.74
N ASN A 525 71.13 30.95 -17.86
CA ASN A 525 72.14 31.95 -18.20
C ASN A 525 73.57 31.47 -17.93
N ALA A 526 73.74 30.32 -17.26
CA ALA A 526 75.05 29.81 -16.84
C ALA A 526 75.95 29.47 -18.03
N GLN A 527 77.14 30.06 -18.05
CA GLN A 527 78.10 29.91 -19.16
C GLN A 527 79.18 28.85 -18.90
N TYR A 528 79.42 28.53 -17.63
CA TYR A 528 80.36 27.54 -17.13
C TYR A 528 79.76 26.88 -15.88
N ALA A 529 79.95 25.58 -15.69
CA ALA A 529 79.47 24.87 -14.52
C ALA A 529 80.29 25.19 -13.24
N THR A 530 81.53 25.66 -13.40
CA THR A 530 82.38 26.12 -12.29
C THR A 530 83.31 27.26 -12.72
N ILE A 531 83.80 28.03 -11.74
CA ILE A 531 84.89 29.00 -11.95
C ILE A 531 86.15 28.29 -12.50
N GLY A 532 86.44 27.07 -12.03
CA GLY A 532 87.58 26.28 -12.51
C GLY A 532 87.50 25.94 -14.01
N GLU A 533 86.32 25.56 -14.50
CA GLU A 533 86.07 25.37 -15.94
C GLU A 533 86.36 26.66 -16.72
N CYS A 534 85.88 27.81 -16.23
CA CYS A 534 86.15 29.10 -16.85
C CYS A 534 87.65 29.43 -16.89
N THR A 535 88.36 29.26 -15.76
CA THR A 535 89.79 29.54 -15.66
C THR A 535 90.59 28.65 -16.61
N SER A 536 90.31 27.34 -16.69
CA SER A 536 91.00 26.46 -17.65
C SER A 536 90.69 26.79 -19.11
N TRP A 537 89.45 27.18 -19.43
CA TRP A 537 89.12 27.66 -20.79
C TRP A 537 89.87 28.96 -21.15
N CYS A 538 90.16 29.81 -20.17
CA CYS A 538 90.77 31.12 -20.41
C CYS A 538 92.31 31.08 -20.35
N GLU A 539 92.89 30.44 -19.34
CA GLU A 539 94.32 30.37 -19.06
C GLU A 539 94.98 29.13 -19.68
N ASP A 540 94.58 27.92 -19.26
CA ASP A 540 95.23 26.67 -19.69
C ASP A 540 95.11 26.41 -21.20
N LEU A 541 93.95 26.75 -21.78
CA LEU A 541 93.67 26.60 -23.21
C LEU A 541 93.96 27.87 -24.03
N ALA A 542 94.37 28.98 -23.38
CA ALA A 542 94.73 30.26 -23.99
C ALA A 542 93.74 30.80 -25.06
N MET A 543 92.44 30.51 -24.91
CA MET A 543 91.46 30.65 -26.00
C MET A 543 91.13 32.09 -26.38
N PHE A 544 91.39 33.06 -25.49
CA PHE A 544 90.99 34.46 -25.61
C PHE A 544 92.22 35.36 -25.43
N ALA A 545 92.47 36.29 -26.36
CA ALA A 545 93.53 37.28 -26.17
C ALA A 545 93.12 38.29 -25.07
N PRO A 546 94.02 38.84 -24.24
CA PRO A 546 93.63 39.75 -23.16
C PRO A 546 92.82 40.97 -23.62
N GLY A 547 93.21 41.59 -24.74
CA GLY A 547 92.52 42.77 -25.29
C GLY A 547 92.62 44.00 -24.38
N LYS A 548 91.56 44.81 -24.35
CA LYS A 548 91.42 46.01 -23.51
C LYS A 548 90.10 45.97 -22.75
N ALA A 549 90.02 46.55 -21.56
CA ALA A 549 88.78 46.57 -20.77
C ALA A 549 87.60 47.28 -21.47
N ALA A 550 87.89 48.13 -22.46
CA ALA A 550 86.90 48.83 -23.29
C ALA A 550 86.51 48.09 -24.60
N ASP A 551 87.00 46.88 -24.85
CA ASP A 551 86.58 46.08 -26.01
C ASP A 551 85.09 45.71 -25.90
N LYS A 552 84.33 45.85 -26.99
CA LYS A 552 82.89 45.49 -27.06
C LYS A 552 82.56 44.46 -28.15
N ALA A 553 83.58 43.96 -28.85
CA ALA A 553 83.50 42.97 -29.90
C ALA A 553 84.89 42.36 -30.13
N GLY A 554 84.94 41.19 -30.79
CA GLY A 554 86.18 40.45 -31.05
C GLY A 554 86.55 39.47 -29.94
N ASN A 555 87.39 38.49 -30.25
CA ASN A 555 87.68 37.38 -29.34
C ASN A 555 88.69 37.75 -28.23
N THR A 556 88.29 38.62 -27.31
CA THR A 556 89.14 39.07 -26.19
C THR A 556 88.51 38.87 -24.82
N ILE A 557 89.36 38.71 -23.79
CA ILE A 557 88.97 38.72 -22.37
C ILE A 557 88.25 40.05 -22.07
N GLY A 558 88.78 41.17 -22.54
CA GLY A 558 88.15 42.49 -22.45
C GLY A 558 86.69 42.51 -22.91
N CYS A 559 86.39 41.98 -24.10
CA CYS A 559 85.02 41.89 -24.61
C CYS A 559 84.13 41.05 -23.68
N ARG A 560 84.61 39.88 -23.27
CA ARG A 560 83.85 38.96 -22.43
C ARG A 560 83.60 39.55 -21.02
N THR A 561 84.56 40.28 -20.48
CA THR A 561 84.42 41.06 -19.24
C THR A 561 83.39 42.18 -19.40
N TYR A 562 83.43 42.98 -20.47
CA TYR A 562 82.43 44.03 -20.72
C TYR A 562 81.00 43.46 -20.75
N HIS A 563 80.79 42.34 -21.47
CA HIS A 563 79.48 41.68 -21.50
C HIS A 563 79.11 41.05 -20.14
N ALA A 564 80.05 40.50 -19.38
CA ALA A 564 79.79 40.02 -18.02
C ALA A 564 79.39 41.16 -17.06
N THR A 565 80.00 42.34 -17.18
CA THR A 565 79.62 43.52 -16.37
C THR A 565 78.21 44.00 -16.71
N VAL A 566 77.85 44.10 -18.00
CA VAL A 566 76.49 44.50 -18.41
C VAL A 566 75.45 43.44 -18.00
N ALA A 567 75.78 42.15 -18.10
CA ALA A 567 74.91 41.05 -17.66
C ALA A 567 74.55 41.11 -16.15
N LYS A 568 75.29 41.87 -15.34
CA LYS A 568 75.06 41.99 -13.88
C LYS A 568 73.97 43.02 -13.51
N VAL A 569 73.51 43.85 -14.45
CA VAL A 569 72.59 44.96 -14.15
C VAL A 569 71.21 44.46 -13.70
N ASP A 570 70.60 43.56 -14.47
CA ASP A 570 69.27 43.02 -14.22
C ASP A 570 69.07 41.67 -14.95
N PRO A 571 68.00 40.89 -14.68
CA PRO A 571 67.78 39.58 -15.31
C PRO A 571 67.58 39.59 -16.83
N VAL A 572 67.10 40.69 -17.41
CA VAL A 572 66.92 40.87 -18.86
C VAL A 572 68.29 41.16 -19.51
N ALA A 573 69.07 42.04 -18.90
CA ALA A 573 70.47 42.27 -19.28
C ALA A 573 71.30 40.98 -19.17
N ALA A 574 71.08 40.16 -18.13
CA ALA A 574 71.71 38.85 -17.99
C ALA A 574 71.35 37.92 -19.16
N ALA A 575 70.07 37.78 -19.49
CA ALA A 575 69.62 36.94 -20.60
C ALA A 575 70.19 37.38 -21.96
N ALA A 576 70.35 38.69 -22.18
CA ALA A 576 70.91 39.24 -23.41
C ALA A 576 72.46 39.18 -23.47
N HIS A 577 73.18 39.44 -22.37
CA HIS A 577 74.63 39.60 -22.38
C HIS A 577 75.43 38.37 -21.93
N CYS A 578 74.86 37.45 -21.14
CA CYS A 578 75.56 36.22 -20.76
C CYS A 578 76.01 35.34 -21.94
N PRO A 579 75.23 35.15 -23.03
CA PRO A 579 75.68 34.40 -24.20
C PRO A 579 76.90 35.02 -24.90
N HIS A 580 77.10 36.34 -24.76
CA HIS A 580 78.28 37.05 -25.30
C HIS A 580 79.47 36.99 -24.35
N ALA A 581 79.23 37.05 -23.03
CA ALA A 581 80.24 36.90 -22.00
C ALA A 581 80.85 35.48 -22.00
N GLY A 582 80.02 34.45 -22.18
CA GLY A 582 80.42 33.05 -22.06
C GLY A 582 81.25 32.48 -23.22
N LYS A 583 81.64 31.21 -23.07
CA LYS A 583 82.57 30.49 -23.96
C LYS A 583 82.26 30.51 -25.47
N THR A 584 80.99 30.65 -25.85
CA THR A 584 80.58 30.70 -27.27
C THR A 584 80.68 32.10 -27.89
N GLY A 585 80.82 33.15 -27.08
CA GLY A 585 80.96 34.55 -27.49
C GLY A 585 79.72 35.19 -28.13
N GLY A 586 78.65 34.42 -28.36
CA GLY A 586 77.41 34.90 -28.97
C GLY A 586 77.59 35.60 -30.33
N ASN A 587 78.64 35.25 -31.09
CA ASN A 587 79.11 35.94 -32.31
C ASN A 587 79.51 37.43 -32.13
N VAL A 588 79.66 37.91 -30.89
CA VAL A 588 80.10 39.28 -30.57
C VAL A 588 81.52 39.25 -30.01
N CYS A 589 81.75 38.47 -28.95
CA CYS A 589 83.10 38.22 -28.43
C CYS A 589 83.73 37.04 -29.18
N GLY A 590 84.16 37.31 -30.41
CA GLY A 590 84.61 36.31 -31.37
C GLY A 590 83.45 35.72 -32.19
N THR A 591 83.74 35.36 -33.43
CA THR A 591 82.76 34.75 -34.34
C THR A 591 82.44 33.32 -33.94
N TRP A 592 81.28 32.84 -34.40
CA TRP A 592 80.88 31.44 -34.26
C TRP A 592 81.98 30.45 -34.70
N CYS A 593 82.64 30.69 -35.83
CA CYS A 593 83.65 29.77 -36.33
C CYS A 593 84.98 29.85 -35.57
N GLU A 594 85.42 31.02 -35.10
CA GLU A 594 86.62 31.11 -34.24
C GLU A 594 86.43 30.33 -32.95
N ASN A 595 85.28 30.50 -32.29
CA ASN A 595 84.96 29.83 -31.04
C ASN A 595 84.71 28.31 -31.23
N TYR A 596 84.09 27.88 -32.35
CA TYR A 596 83.99 26.46 -32.71
C TYR A 596 85.38 25.84 -32.97
N CYS A 597 86.19 26.45 -33.83
CA CYS A 597 87.43 25.86 -34.30
C CYS A 597 88.49 25.78 -33.20
N ALA A 598 88.51 26.70 -32.23
CA ALA A 598 89.33 26.56 -31.03
C ALA A 598 89.01 25.25 -30.29
N VAL A 599 87.73 24.99 -29.99
CA VAL A 599 87.29 23.78 -29.28
C VAL A 599 87.54 22.51 -30.11
N ALA A 600 87.21 22.55 -31.41
CA ALA A 600 87.30 21.38 -32.29
C ALA A 600 88.74 20.91 -32.55
N LEU A 601 89.70 21.85 -32.69
CA LEU A 601 91.13 21.55 -32.88
C LEU A 601 91.85 21.11 -31.60
N MET A 602 91.25 21.33 -30.42
CA MET A 602 91.77 20.82 -29.16
C MET A 602 91.19 19.44 -28.82
N ASN A 603 89.86 19.32 -28.77
CA ASN A 603 89.19 18.12 -28.23
C ASN A 603 88.90 17.05 -29.29
N CYS A 604 88.58 17.44 -30.53
CA CYS A 604 88.10 16.54 -31.57
C CYS A 604 89.05 16.37 -32.75
N ASN A 605 90.29 16.88 -32.68
CA ASN A 605 91.20 16.94 -33.82
C ASN A 605 91.46 15.57 -34.47
N ALA A 606 91.70 14.54 -33.65
CA ALA A 606 91.91 13.17 -34.10
C ALA A 606 90.67 12.50 -34.73
N ALA A 607 89.47 13.05 -34.52
CA ALA A 607 88.21 12.56 -35.08
C ALA A 607 87.74 13.38 -36.30
N LEU A 608 88.10 14.67 -36.38
CA LEU A 608 87.64 15.60 -37.42
C LEU A 608 88.69 15.92 -38.49
N SER A 609 89.96 15.53 -38.28
CA SER A 609 91.04 15.59 -39.28
C SER A 609 91.41 16.99 -39.82
N TYR A 610 91.10 18.06 -39.07
CA TYR A 610 91.51 19.43 -39.42
C TYR A 610 93.03 19.60 -39.31
N LYS A 611 93.68 20.16 -40.35
CA LYS A 611 95.14 20.31 -40.37
C LYS A 611 95.67 21.46 -39.52
N ASN A 612 94.86 22.50 -39.30
CA ASN A 612 95.17 23.69 -38.50
C ASN A 612 93.93 24.61 -38.40
N MET A 613 94.07 25.74 -37.70
CA MET A 613 93.02 26.76 -37.56
C MET A 613 92.47 27.26 -38.90
N GLY A 614 93.31 27.52 -39.90
CA GLY A 614 92.87 27.98 -41.22
C GLY A 614 92.04 26.93 -41.97
N ASP A 615 92.38 25.65 -41.82
CA ASP A 615 91.66 24.52 -42.42
C ASP A 615 90.28 24.32 -41.77
N CYS A 616 90.21 24.40 -40.42
CA CYS A 616 88.93 24.39 -39.71
C CYS A 616 88.08 25.61 -40.07
N MET A 617 88.63 26.83 -40.04
CA MET A 617 87.89 28.06 -40.38
C MET A 617 87.37 28.05 -41.82
N SER A 618 88.19 27.59 -42.78
CA SER A 618 87.79 27.39 -44.19
C SER A 618 86.65 26.38 -44.34
N THR A 619 86.53 25.43 -43.41
CA THR A 619 85.48 24.40 -43.41
C THR A 619 84.22 24.90 -42.71
N CYS A 620 84.37 25.47 -41.52
CA CYS A 620 83.27 26.05 -40.73
C CYS A 620 82.57 27.20 -41.45
N ASN A 621 83.28 28.10 -42.13
CA ASN A 621 82.69 29.24 -42.86
C ASN A 621 81.82 28.82 -44.08
N LYS A 622 81.73 27.53 -44.41
CA LYS A 622 80.79 26.99 -45.42
C LYS A 622 79.46 26.54 -44.81
N ALA A 623 79.38 26.41 -43.48
CA ALA A 623 78.19 25.97 -42.77
C ALA A 623 77.19 27.15 -42.60
N PRO A 624 75.87 26.91 -42.65
CA PRO A 624 74.89 27.97 -42.45
C PRO A 624 74.97 28.58 -41.04
N VAL A 625 74.84 29.91 -40.96
CA VAL A 625 74.81 30.69 -39.70
C VAL A 625 73.41 31.19 -39.35
N ASN A 626 72.37 30.70 -40.02
CA ASN A 626 70.97 31.15 -39.91
C ASN A 626 70.13 30.32 -38.91
N SER A 627 70.75 29.89 -37.81
CA SER A 627 70.25 28.88 -36.88
C SER A 627 70.40 29.34 -35.43
N THR A 628 69.67 28.74 -34.49
CA THR A 628 69.71 29.13 -33.07
C THR A 628 70.81 28.39 -32.30
N VAL A 629 71.29 28.97 -31.20
CA VAL A 629 72.22 28.30 -30.26
C VAL A 629 71.58 27.18 -29.43
N ALA A 630 70.29 26.91 -29.62
CA ALA A 630 69.60 25.75 -29.05
C ALA A 630 69.47 24.58 -30.06
N ASP A 631 69.84 24.79 -31.33
CA ASP A 631 69.68 23.78 -32.38
C ASP A 631 70.69 22.65 -32.16
N SER A 632 70.20 21.45 -31.82
CA SER A 632 71.04 20.27 -31.51
C SER A 632 71.19 19.27 -32.67
N SER A 633 70.68 19.62 -33.86
CA SER A 633 70.75 18.80 -35.07
C SER A 633 70.86 19.63 -36.35
N GLY A 634 71.33 19.03 -37.45
CA GLY A 634 71.47 19.69 -38.74
C GLY A 634 72.92 20.00 -39.12
N TYR A 635 73.12 21.15 -39.77
CA TYR A 635 74.36 21.52 -40.49
C TYR A 635 74.95 22.87 -40.08
N SER A 636 74.35 23.58 -39.13
CA SER A 636 74.71 24.96 -38.79
C SER A 636 75.94 25.08 -37.91
N VAL A 637 76.62 26.23 -37.96
CA VAL A 637 77.75 26.50 -37.05
C VAL A 637 77.27 26.51 -35.59
N GLN A 638 76.10 27.09 -35.32
CA GLN A 638 75.51 27.13 -33.97
C GLN A 638 75.37 25.72 -33.38
N CYS A 639 74.88 24.75 -34.15
CA CYS A 639 74.80 23.38 -33.68
C CYS A 639 76.18 22.74 -33.46
N MET A 640 77.14 23.00 -34.35
CA MET A 640 78.52 22.52 -34.17
C MET A 640 79.19 23.09 -32.91
N ILE A 641 78.84 24.31 -32.50
CA ILE A 641 79.28 24.90 -31.23
C ILE A 641 78.65 24.18 -30.03
N VAL A 642 77.35 23.88 -30.07
CA VAL A 642 76.66 23.13 -29.00
C VAL A 642 77.30 21.75 -28.82
N GLN A 643 77.40 20.97 -29.89
CA GLN A 643 77.98 19.62 -29.86
C GLN A 643 79.49 19.65 -29.54
N GLY A 644 80.23 20.64 -30.05
CA GLY A 644 81.63 20.85 -29.72
C GLY A 644 81.84 21.20 -28.24
N GLY A 645 80.99 22.07 -27.67
CA GLY A 645 80.99 22.40 -26.24
C GLY A 645 80.64 21.22 -25.34
N LEU A 646 79.77 20.31 -25.79
CA LEU A 646 79.48 19.05 -25.11
C LEU A 646 80.64 18.04 -25.22
N SER A 647 81.37 18.01 -26.34
CA SER A 647 82.50 17.10 -26.55
C SER A 647 83.71 17.33 -25.64
N PHE A 648 83.76 18.46 -24.93
CA PHE A 648 84.71 18.71 -23.85
C PHE A 648 84.46 17.79 -22.63
N ASN A 649 83.19 17.44 -22.36
CA ASN A 649 82.80 16.55 -21.27
C ASN A 649 82.65 15.08 -21.72
N ASP A 650 82.31 14.83 -22.99
CA ASP A 650 82.24 13.49 -23.58
C ASP A 650 82.91 13.47 -24.97
N PRO A 651 84.18 13.03 -25.07
CA PRO A 651 84.89 12.94 -26.34
C PRO A 651 84.26 12.01 -27.39
N THR A 652 83.32 11.12 -27.01
CA THR A 652 82.59 10.31 -28.01
C THR A 652 81.67 11.16 -28.89
N LEU A 653 81.24 12.33 -28.39
CA LEU A 653 80.43 13.29 -29.14
C LEU A 653 81.19 13.95 -30.30
N CYS A 654 82.53 13.83 -30.34
CA CYS A 654 83.31 14.17 -31.55
C CYS A 654 82.90 13.31 -32.76
N MET A 655 82.38 12.10 -32.57
CA MET A 655 81.86 11.28 -33.68
C MET A 655 80.50 11.77 -34.21
N SER A 656 79.69 12.42 -33.36
CA SER A 656 78.45 13.11 -33.78
C SER A 656 78.67 14.50 -34.40
N LEU A 657 79.92 14.83 -34.72
CA LEU A 657 80.32 15.97 -35.55
C LEU A 657 80.84 15.51 -36.95
N SER A 658 80.58 14.25 -37.34
CA SER A 658 81.13 13.62 -38.55
C SER A 658 81.07 14.50 -39.79
N VAL A 659 82.24 14.75 -40.39
CA VAL A 659 82.39 15.50 -41.64
C VAL A 659 82.06 14.58 -42.81
N THR A 660 80.96 14.84 -43.52
CA THR A 660 80.65 14.13 -44.77
C THR A 660 81.30 14.82 -45.98
N ASP A 661 81.47 14.08 -47.08
CA ASP A 661 81.97 14.61 -48.37
C ASP A 661 81.28 15.94 -48.71
N GLY A 662 82.08 16.99 -48.87
CA GLY A 662 81.64 18.39 -48.97
C GLY A 662 82.16 19.29 -47.84
N GLY A 663 82.55 18.74 -46.68
CA GLY A 663 83.23 19.49 -45.63
C GLY A 663 82.29 20.34 -44.76
N VAL A 664 81.22 19.72 -44.23
CA VAL A 664 80.34 20.32 -43.20
C VAL A 664 79.97 19.22 -42.21
N GLY A 665 80.14 19.47 -40.91
CA GLY A 665 79.83 18.50 -39.85
C GLY A 665 78.31 18.32 -39.68
N LYS A 666 77.84 17.07 -39.59
CA LYS A 666 76.42 16.77 -39.32
C LYS A 666 76.16 16.54 -37.84
N CYS A 667 75.43 17.43 -37.21
CA CYS A 667 74.89 17.19 -35.87
C CYS A 667 73.76 16.16 -35.89
N LYS A 668 73.75 15.27 -34.89
CA LYS A 668 72.66 14.31 -34.63
C LYS A 668 71.91 14.67 -33.35
N ALA A 669 70.58 14.75 -33.43
CA ALA A 669 69.73 15.01 -32.27
C ALA A 669 69.84 13.91 -31.21
N PRO A 670 69.77 14.23 -29.90
CA PRO A 670 69.51 13.25 -28.86
C PRO A 670 68.09 12.66 -29.02
N PRO A 671 67.85 11.43 -28.54
CA PRO A 671 66.53 10.81 -28.59
C PRO A 671 65.50 11.63 -27.80
N GLN A 672 64.29 11.78 -28.34
CA GLN A 672 63.20 12.52 -27.69
C GLN A 672 62.55 11.68 -26.58
N PRO A 673 62.07 12.32 -25.50
CA PRO A 673 61.37 11.62 -24.42
C PRO A 673 60.04 11.02 -24.91
N LYS A 674 59.74 9.82 -24.43
CA LYS A 674 58.61 8.98 -24.84
C LYS A 674 57.50 8.96 -23.79
N THR A 675 56.36 8.37 -24.13
CA THR A 675 55.31 8.02 -23.18
C THR A 675 54.88 6.57 -23.42
N GLU A 676 55.25 5.69 -22.49
CA GLU A 676 54.77 4.31 -22.45
C GLU A 676 53.40 4.24 -21.75
N LYS A 677 52.66 3.13 -21.91
CA LYS A 677 51.32 2.97 -21.32
C LYS A 677 51.25 1.77 -20.38
N VAL A 678 50.51 1.92 -19.27
CA VAL A 678 50.15 0.84 -18.33
C VAL A 678 48.63 0.81 -18.17
N GLY A 679 48.02 -0.32 -18.50
CA GLY A 679 46.62 -0.62 -18.18
C GLY A 679 46.47 -1.67 -17.09
N THR A 680 45.25 -2.19 -16.94
CA THR A 680 44.93 -3.35 -16.10
C THR A 680 44.36 -4.49 -16.93
N SER A 681 44.41 -5.70 -16.37
CA SER A 681 43.76 -6.90 -16.93
C SER A 681 43.50 -7.86 -15.78
N ASN A 682 42.28 -7.85 -15.24
CA ASN A 682 41.98 -8.42 -13.93
C ASN A 682 42.93 -7.81 -12.86
N PHE A 683 43.33 -8.60 -11.86
CA PHE A 683 44.20 -8.18 -10.75
C PHE A 683 45.69 -8.04 -11.12
N ALA A 684 46.01 -7.55 -12.32
CA ALA A 684 47.38 -7.36 -12.81
C ALA A 684 47.52 -6.06 -13.61
N PHE A 685 48.67 -5.39 -13.46
CA PHE A 685 49.07 -4.29 -14.33
C PHE A 685 49.64 -4.83 -15.64
N VAL A 686 49.33 -4.17 -16.77
CA VAL A 686 49.75 -4.59 -18.10
C VAL A 686 50.39 -3.41 -18.85
N PRO A 687 51.73 -3.41 -19.07
CA PRO A 687 52.73 -4.32 -18.50
C PRO A 687 53.09 -3.95 -17.05
N ALA A 688 53.23 -4.95 -16.17
CA ALA A 688 53.68 -4.74 -14.79
C ALA A 688 55.15 -4.32 -14.64
N ASN A 689 55.95 -4.39 -15.71
CA ASN A 689 57.37 -4.02 -15.71
C ASN A 689 57.66 -3.18 -16.96
N LEU A 690 58.14 -1.95 -16.77
CA LEU A 690 58.61 -1.07 -17.85
C LEU A 690 60.12 -0.75 -17.71
N GLN A 691 60.76 -0.50 -18.85
CA GLN A 691 62.08 0.13 -18.91
C GLN A 691 62.00 1.35 -19.84
N ILE A 692 62.37 2.52 -19.33
CA ILE A 692 62.27 3.82 -20.02
C ILE A 692 63.54 4.64 -19.78
N GLY A 693 63.77 5.71 -20.55
CA GLY A 693 64.89 6.63 -20.36
C GLY A 693 64.60 7.77 -19.38
N VAL A 694 65.63 8.42 -18.84
CA VAL A 694 65.46 9.68 -18.09
C VAL A 694 64.77 10.74 -18.97
N GLY A 695 63.66 11.28 -18.47
CA GLY A 695 62.80 12.24 -19.17
C GLY A 695 61.54 11.62 -19.78
N ASP A 696 61.48 10.30 -19.92
CA ASP A 696 60.28 9.59 -20.40
C ASP A 696 59.13 9.68 -19.38
N SER A 697 57.94 9.28 -19.83
CA SER A 697 56.70 9.29 -19.05
C SER A 697 55.96 7.95 -19.14
N VAL A 698 55.04 7.71 -18.20
CA VAL A 698 54.11 6.57 -18.22
C VAL A 698 52.69 7.07 -18.06
N GLU A 699 51.82 6.72 -19.00
CA GLU A 699 50.37 6.93 -18.95
C GLU A 699 49.70 5.71 -18.30
N PHE A 700 49.13 5.89 -17.12
CA PHE A 700 48.32 4.88 -16.44
C PHE A 700 46.85 5.05 -16.81
N LYS A 701 46.24 4.01 -17.38
CA LYS A 701 44.80 3.95 -17.70
C LYS A 701 44.18 2.70 -17.08
N LEU A 702 43.74 2.84 -15.83
CA LEU A 702 43.33 1.73 -14.96
C LEU A 702 41.80 1.54 -14.98
N GLU A 703 41.34 0.30 -14.87
CA GLU A 703 39.90 0.01 -14.77
C GLU A 703 39.31 0.39 -13.40
N GLY A 704 37.98 0.46 -13.30
CA GLY A 704 37.21 1.07 -12.20
C GLY A 704 37.70 0.82 -10.77
N PHE A 705 38.15 -0.40 -10.47
CA PHE A 705 38.51 -0.86 -9.13
C PHE A 705 40.02 -0.85 -8.84
N HIS A 706 40.83 -0.30 -9.75
CA HIS A 706 42.28 -0.34 -9.68
C HIS A 706 42.90 1.06 -9.64
N ASN A 707 43.95 1.19 -8.84
CA ASN A 707 44.75 2.39 -8.65
C ASN A 707 46.25 2.03 -8.73
N ALA A 708 47.13 3.03 -8.72
CA ALA A 708 48.59 2.79 -8.65
C ALA A 708 49.25 3.79 -7.69
N LEU A 709 49.57 3.33 -6.49
CA LEU A 709 50.30 4.08 -5.47
C LEU A 709 51.80 3.77 -5.57
N GLU A 710 52.66 4.80 -5.62
CA GLU A 710 54.10 4.63 -5.48
C GLU A 710 54.48 4.33 -4.01
N VAL A 711 55.31 3.31 -3.85
CA VAL A 711 55.80 2.82 -2.55
C VAL A 711 57.31 2.62 -2.61
N ASP A 712 57.97 2.48 -1.46
CA ASP A 712 59.38 2.09 -1.46
C ASP A 712 59.58 0.58 -1.74
N GLN A 713 60.83 0.18 -2.01
CA GLN A 713 61.15 -1.21 -2.34
C GLN A 713 60.88 -2.18 -1.18
N ALA A 714 60.99 -1.74 0.08
CA ALA A 714 60.72 -2.58 1.24
C ALA A 714 59.21 -2.88 1.34
N THR A 715 58.39 -1.85 1.18
CA THR A 715 56.93 -1.92 1.14
C THR A 715 56.45 -2.78 -0.03
N TRP A 716 57.03 -2.59 -1.23
CA TRP A 716 56.72 -3.39 -2.41
C TRP A 716 57.09 -4.87 -2.25
N ASN A 717 58.21 -5.16 -1.58
CA ASN A 717 58.61 -6.54 -1.24
C ASN A 717 57.68 -7.17 -0.21
N ALA A 718 57.15 -6.38 0.74
CA ALA A 718 56.25 -6.82 1.80
C ALA A 718 54.75 -6.87 1.39
N ASP A 719 54.42 -6.57 0.13
CA ASP A 719 53.05 -6.41 -0.39
C ASP A 719 52.21 -5.36 0.38
N GLY A 720 52.88 -4.34 0.91
CA GLY A 720 52.26 -3.25 1.68
C GLY A 720 51.77 -2.08 0.84
N VAL A 721 51.11 -1.13 1.51
CA VAL A 721 50.48 0.07 0.93
C VAL A 721 51.02 1.38 1.52
N SER A 722 52.19 1.36 2.15
CA SER A 722 52.84 2.55 2.72
C SER A 722 53.30 3.50 1.61
N ALA A 723 52.53 4.55 1.36
CA ALA A 723 52.82 5.59 0.37
C ALA A 723 54.24 6.16 0.53
N LYS A 724 54.97 6.26 -0.58
CA LYS A 724 56.30 6.87 -0.60
C LYS A 724 56.20 8.40 -0.53
N THR A 725 56.88 9.02 0.44
CA THR A 725 56.94 10.48 0.56
C THR A 725 57.44 11.13 -0.73
N GLY A 726 56.63 12.01 -1.31
CA GLY A 726 56.91 12.69 -2.59
C GLY A 726 56.74 11.81 -3.84
N GLY A 727 56.24 10.58 -3.70
CA GLY A 727 55.94 9.68 -4.81
C GLY A 727 54.57 9.95 -5.46
N PHE A 728 54.29 9.27 -6.57
CA PHE A 728 53.01 9.44 -7.29
C PHE A 728 51.85 8.60 -6.75
N LEU A 729 50.63 9.09 -6.99
CA LEU A 729 49.38 8.32 -6.85
C LEU A 729 48.54 8.48 -8.12
N VAL A 730 48.14 7.37 -8.73
CA VAL A 730 47.07 7.28 -9.72
C VAL A 730 45.81 6.80 -9.01
N GLU A 731 44.74 7.58 -9.12
CA GLU A 731 43.45 7.31 -8.48
C GLU A 731 42.68 6.16 -9.15
N PHE A 732 41.60 5.71 -8.49
CA PHE A 732 40.76 4.62 -8.97
C PHE A 732 39.98 4.99 -10.25
N GLY A 733 40.05 4.13 -11.27
CA GLY A 733 39.03 4.05 -12.32
C GLY A 733 38.81 5.28 -13.22
N GLY A 734 39.73 6.24 -13.22
CA GLY A 734 39.53 7.56 -13.83
C GLY A 734 40.04 7.72 -15.27
N ALA A 735 40.19 9.00 -15.68
CA ALA A 735 40.89 9.37 -16.90
C ALA A 735 42.38 8.99 -16.83
N ALA A 736 43.02 8.81 -17.99
CA ALA A 736 44.41 8.38 -18.06
C ALA A 736 45.37 9.42 -17.46
N LYS A 737 46.19 9.02 -16.48
CA LYS A 737 47.10 9.91 -15.73
C LYS A 737 48.54 9.69 -16.17
N VAL A 738 49.23 10.76 -16.57
CA VAL A 738 50.63 10.71 -17.03
C VAL A 738 51.58 11.08 -15.89
N VAL A 739 52.54 10.20 -15.60
CA VAL A 739 53.63 10.41 -14.64
C VAL A 739 54.94 10.60 -15.40
N LYS A 740 55.73 11.62 -15.08
CA LYS A 740 57.04 11.91 -15.71
C LYS A 740 58.19 11.44 -14.81
N PHE A 741 59.25 10.90 -15.41
CA PHE A 741 60.39 10.34 -14.67
C PHE A 741 61.69 11.08 -14.98
N SER A 742 62.04 12.07 -14.15
CA SER A 742 63.18 12.98 -14.37
C SER A 742 64.51 12.53 -13.76
N ALA A 743 64.62 11.28 -13.25
CA ALA A 743 65.85 10.73 -12.69
C ALA A 743 65.94 9.22 -12.94
N ALA A 744 67.17 8.71 -13.07
CA ALA A 744 67.42 7.28 -13.21
C ALA A 744 67.18 6.55 -11.87
N GLY A 745 66.63 5.33 -11.93
CA GLY A 745 66.24 4.58 -10.74
C GLY A 745 65.25 3.45 -11.03
N THR A 746 64.72 2.82 -9.98
CA THR A 746 63.55 1.93 -10.11
C THR A 746 62.46 2.39 -9.16
N TYR A 747 61.31 2.69 -9.73
CA TYR A 747 60.10 3.19 -9.08
C TYR A 747 59.14 2.01 -8.91
N TYR A 748 58.62 1.82 -7.71
CA TYR A 748 57.83 0.66 -7.32
C TYR A 748 56.39 1.09 -7.03
N TYR A 749 55.40 0.37 -7.55
CA TYR A 749 54.00 0.74 -7.36
C TYR A 749 53.08 -0.47 -7.15
N VAL A 750 51.96 -0.23 -6.46
CA VAL A 750 51.00 -1.25 -6.01
C VAL A 750 49.56 -0.78 -6.27
N CYS A 751 48.63 -1.73 -6.44
CA CYS A 751 47.19 -1.43 -6.33
C CYS A 751 46.73 -1.77 -4.91
N GLU A 752 46.29 -0.78 -4.14
CA GLU A 752 46.07 -0.90 -2.70
C GLU A 752 45.09 -2.01 -2.28
N PRO A 753 43.87 -2.13 -2.85
CA PRO A 753 42.96 -3.23 -2.49
C PRO A 753 43.38 -4.61 -3.00
N HIS A 754 44.36 -4.70 -3.92
CA HIS A 754 44.69 -5.93 -4.65
C HIS A 754 46.13 -6.42 -4.44
N VAL A 755 47.00 -5.65 -3.79
CA VAL A 755 48.38 -6.06 -3.51
C VAL A 755 48.47 -7.15 -2.44
N ALA A 756 47.70 -7.04 -1.37
CA ALA A 756 47.70 -8.04 -0.29
C ALA A 756 47.20 -9.42 -0.77
N SER A 757 46.07 -9.43 -1.48
CA SER A 757 45.31 -10.60 -1.92
C SER A 757 45.82 -11.22 -3.23
N SER A 758 46.06 -10.40 -4.25
CA SER A 758 46.37 -10.85 -5.62
C SER A 758 47.78 -10.48 -6.07
N LYS A 759 48.60 -9.85 -5.21
CA LYS A 759 49.97 -9.41 -5.53
C LYS A 759 50.02 -8.45 -6.72
N MET A 760 48.98 -7.63 -6.88
CA MET A 760 48.87 -6.64 -7.95
C MET A 760 49.86 -5.49 -7.73
N LYS A 761 51.06 -5.64 -8.30
CA LYS A 761 52.17 -4.69 -8.18
C LYS A 761 53.02 -4.64 -9.45
N GLY A 762 53.70 -3.52 -9.66
CA GLY A 762 54.55 -3.29 -10.82
C GLY A 762 55.74 -2.39 -10.51
N LYS A 763 56.58 -2.15 -11.52
CA LYS A 763 57.74 -1.25 -11.43
C LYS A 763 58.11 -0.61 -12.76
N VAL A 764 58.71 0.57 -12.69
CA VAL A 764 59.33 1.29 -13.81
C VAL A 764 60.82 1.43 -13.51
N THR A 765 61.69 0.88 -14.37
CA THR A 765 63.14 1.08 -14.29
C THR A 765 63.55 2.14 -15.30
N VAL A 766 64.00 3.29 -14.80
CA VAL A 766 64.43 4.45 -15.58
C VAL A 766 65.95 4.40 -15.72
N LYS A 767 66.45 4.53 -16.94
CA LYS A 767 67.87 4.39 -17.32
C LYS A 767 68.44 5.66 -17.92
#